data_AF-A0A1V4X036-F1
#
_entry.id   AF-A0A1V4X036-F1
#
_cell.length_a   1.000
_cell.length_b   1.000
_cell.length_c   1.000
_cell.angle_alpha   90.00
_cell.angle_beta   90.00
_cell.angle_gamma   90.00
#
_symmetry.space_group_name_H-M   'P 1'
#
loop_
_entity.id
_entity.type
_entity.pdbx_description
1 polymer ?
#
loop_
_entity_poly.entity_id
_entity_poly.type
_entity_poly.pdbx_seq_one_letter_code
_entity_poly.pdbx_strand_id
1 'polypeptide(L)'
;MIDIPRNILRPARYIGCEPNHVRKDPGDVTVRFALCYPDIYEIGMSYYGLFLLYEVANNVRGVWCERCFAPWADMEEHLRRSGTLLGTLESRTPLRAMDLVGFSLTYELNVTNVLNMLALGGVKIRAEERAGKAPIVIGGGPLMLNPKPYERFFDVIVAGEGDEVLRSLLETARDMKGEPRDSVIREMARLEGVYSPHIPSSRVKRLFVSDLDSAYHPVRPPIPTVDSVHNRLNIEISRGCGNGCRFCLAGFGYRPYRERSFEAVKAVIDEGLRHTGYEEISLLSLSSGDYPFLFDVLKYAKRTYRGLSVSLPSLKIGSIGKDEISAMGEMARTGFTFALEAPTGSLRSRLNKDIDVQALVAQLPHLKALGWRRLKLYLMVGFPWETDDDLLAIRDVITPFRAAGMDVNLSVSPFTPKPHTPFQWLPMDEENVLAEKIMVIKDALKKTGVRVRYRDTSVSVVEGIVARADERLASLFEHLHDRGVRLEAWREFFSFEPYRDWFEENSADMRAYTGGRDRAGRLPWDMVDMGLDGTFLGTELDKAGSGEMTVSCLAGCAACGLGCSLPQRTFRQERPEGVTVSDAAVRTAEAAEAPKKFTFRYGKYGDARYIGHLDVMNIIVRAMKSSGITMRTRGKYHPLPKIALTDALPVGVESFAEFIEVETGGGQRVEASTVRMINERLPSGIKIYEFIEGSLRDMVKEYLFLLIADAPVEDGPTLWRRAKDRFFYMWRGKGVKQLWMEGRFTRIIKVESKRIDGF
;
A
#
# COMPACT_ATOMS: atom_id res chain seq x y z
N MET A 1 17.18 1.37 -22.19
CA MET A 1 17.17 2.45 -21.17
C MET A 1 15.98 3.34 -21.49
N ILE A 2 15.22 3.72 -20.47
CA ILE A 2 14.15 4.71 -20.61
C ILE A 2 14.80 6.08 -20.78
N ASP A 3 14.24 6.87 -21.68
CA ASP A 3 14.47 8.31 -21.68
C ASP A 3 13.27 9.02 -21.05
N ILE A 4 13.35 9.22 -19.74
CA ILE A 4 12.38 10.02 -19.01
C ILE A 4 12.78 11.50 -19.15
N PRO A 5 11.86 12.39 -19.57
CA PRO A 5 12.15 13.81 -19.67
C PRO A 5 12.67 14.42 -18.37
N ARG A 6 13.55 15.41 -18.50
CA ARG A 6 14.28 16.02 -17.37
C ARG A 6 13.38 16.84 -16.44
N ASN A 7 12.20 17.25 -16.91
CA ASN A 7 11.22 18.03 -16.16
C ASN A 7 10.25 17.16 -15.34
N ILE A 8 10.35 15.83 -15.42
CA ILE A 8 9.55 14.93 -14.56
C ILE A 8 10.08 15.02 -13.12
N LEU A 9 9.19 15.29 -12.17
CA LEU A 9 9.53 15.56 -10.77
C LEU A 9 10.10 14.34 -10.04
N ARG A 10 9.52 13.16 -10.26
CA ARG A 10 9.95 11.90 -9.64
C ARG A 10 10.12 10.79 -10.69
N PRO A 11 11.18 10.83 -11.51
CA PRO A 11 11.33 9.89 -12.61
C PRO A 11 11.53 8.44 -12.15
N ALA A 12 12.08 8.24 -10.95
CA ALA A 12 12.34 6.92 -10.37
C ALA A 12 11.09 6.04 -10.17
N ARG A 13 9.87 6.59 -10.19
CA ARG A 13 8.64 5.78 -10.06
C ARG A 13 8.25 5.06 -11.35
N TYR A 14 8.91 5.35 -12.47
CA TYR A 14 8.57 4.83 -13.79
C TYR A 14 9.62 3.86 -14.36
N ILE A 15 10.62 3.44 -13.56
CA ILE A 15 11.81 2.75 -14.09
C ILE A 15 11.76 1.23 -14.09
N GLY A 16 11.11 0.61 -13.09
CA GLY A 16 10.90 -0.83 -13.04
C GLY A 16 12.14 -1.67 -12.83
N CYS A 17 13.07 -1.19 -12.03
CA CYS A 17 14.33 -1.88 -11.75
C CYS A 17 14.41 -2.41 -10.31
N GLU A 18 13.29 -2.53 -9.61
CA GLU A 18 13.24 -2.95 -8.21
C GLU A 18 13.93 -4.29 -7.98
N PRO A 19 14.65 -4.49 -6.86
CA PRO A 19 15.01 -5.84 -6.43
C PRO A 19 13.75 -6.71 -6.33
N ASN A 20 13.89 -8.01 -6.61
CA ASN A 20 12.81 -9.02 -6.63
C ASN A 20 11.68 -8.81 -7.66
N HIS A 21 11.78 -7.84 -8.59
CA HIS A 21 10.86 -7.81 -9.72
C HIS A 21 11.03 -9.05 -10.61
N VAL A 22 9.93 -9.54 -11.18
CA VAL A 22 9.93 -10.70 -12.07
C VAL A 22 10.13 -10.25 -13.52
N ARG A 23 11.18 -10.79 -14.15
CA ARG A 23 11.36 -10.76 -15.61
C ARG A 23 11.34 -12.18 -16.14
N LYS A 24 10.66 -12.37 -17.27
CA LYS A 24 10.58 -13.65 -17.99
C LYS A 24 11.14 -13.46 -19.39
N ASP A 25 11.64 -14.53 -19.99
CA ASP A 25 11.96 -14.55 -21.40
C ASP A 25 10.64 -14.48 -22.20
N PRO A 26 10.45 -13.50 -23.10
CA PRO A 26 9.26 -13.43 -23.95
C PRO A 26 8.95 -14.73 -24.71
N GLY A 27 9.96 -15.56 -25.03
CA GLY A 27 9.79 -16.84 -25.69
C GLY A 27 9.03 -17.89 -24.85
N ASP A 28 9.07 -17.78 -23.52
CA ASP A 28 8.42 -18.69 -22.58
C ASP A 28 7.02 -18.21 -22.14
N VAL A 29 6.53 -17.11 -22.72
CA VAL A 29 5.33 -16.40 -22.26
C VAL A 29 4.20 -16.54 -23.27
N THR A 30 3.10 -17.14 -22.82
CA THR A 30 1.84 -17.29 -23.57
C THR A 30 0.87 -16.14 -23.29
N VAL A 31 0.81 -15.67 -22.03
CA VAL A 31 -0.13 -14.63 -21.57
C VAL A 31 0.64 -13.47 -20.93
N ARG A 32 0.35 -12.25 -21.38
CA ARG A 32 0.85 -10.99 -20.84
C ARG A 32 -0.24 -10.34 -20.00
N PHE A 33 -0.03 -10.19 -18.70
CA PHE A 33 -1.00 -9.62 -17.76
C PHE A 33 -0.46 -8.33 -17.14
N ALA A 34 -1.16 -7.22 -17.32
CA ALA A 34 -0.88 -5.98 -16.60
C ALA A 34 -1.75 -5.90 -15.33
N LEU A 35 -1.11 -5.98 -14.16
CA LEU A 35 -1.71 -5.73 -12.87
C LEU A 35 -1.57 -4.23 -12.53
N CYS A 36 -2.66 -3.50 -12.74
CA CYS A 36 -2.77 -2.07 -12.55
C CYS A 36 -3.22 -1.73 -11.12
N TYR A 37 -2.56 -0.75 -10.51
CA TYR A 37 -3.07 -0.07 -9.31
C TYR A 37 -3.51 1.34 -9.71
N PRO A 38 -4.79 1.72 -9.50
CA PRO A 38 -5.35 2.99 -9.98
C PRO A 38 -4.97 4.19 -9.08
N ASP A 39 -3.70 4.30 -8.74
CA ASP A 39 -3.07 5.42 -8.03
C ASP A 39 -1.56 5.40 -8.33
N ILE A 40 -0.82 6.38 -7.81
CA ILE A 40 0.62 6.46 -8.03
C ILE A 40 1.37 5.28 -7.41
N TYR A 41 2.56 5.05 -7.96
CA TYR A 41 3.51 4.03 -7.53
C TYR A 41 3.67 3.93 -6.01
N GLU A 42 3.88 5.05 -5.30
CA GLU A 42 4.13 5.05 -3.85
C GLU A 42 2.96 4.48 -3.04
N ILE A 43 1.72 4.63 -3.52
CA ILE A 43 0.52 4.07 -2.91
C ILE A 43 0.39 2.59 -3.26
N GLY A 44 0.48 2.25 -4.54
CA GLY A 44 0.34 0.86 -4.98
C GLY A 44 1.44 -0.05 -4.42
N MET A 45 2.68 0.42 -4.33
CA MET A 45 3.80 -0.28 -3.71
C MET A 45 3.75 -0.31 -2.18
N SER A 46 2.73 0.29 -1.56
CA SER A 46 2.42 0.14 -0.13
C SER A 46 1.28 -0.86 0.12
N TYR A 47 0.65 -1.37 -0.94
CA TYR A 47 -0.53 -2.23 -0.85
C TYR A 47 -0.17 -3.72 -0.94
N TYR A 48 -0.41 -4.46 0.16
CA TYR A 48 -0.14 -5.90 0.24
C TYR A 48 -0.82 -6.71 -0.87
N GLY A 49 -2.07 -6.39 -1.21
CA GLY A 49 -2.81 -7.11 -2.23
C GLY A 49 -2.15 -7.04 -3.62
N LEU A 50 -1.40 -5.97 -3.92
CA LEU A 50 -0.63 -5.89 -5.16
C LEU A 50 0.48 -6.94 -5.19
N PHE A 51 1.22 -7.09 -4.10
CA PHE A 51 2.31 -8.07 -4.01
C PHE A 51 1.79 -9.51 -4.05
N LEU A 52 0.70 -9.77 -3.31
CA LEU A 52 0.02 -11.07 -3.31
C LEU A 52 -0.40 -11.48 -4.73
N LEU A 53 -1.17 -10.63 -5.42
CA LEU A 53 -1.66 -10.93 -6.76
C LEU A 53 -0.54 -10.99 -7.81
N TYR A 54 0.48 -10.13 -7.69
CA TYR A 54 1.65 -10.13 -8.58
C TYR A 54 2.44 -11.45 -8.52
N GLU A 55 2.69 -11.96 -7.30
CA GLU A 55 3.41 -13.21 -7.11
C GLU A 55 2.53 -14.42 -7.47
N VAL A 56 1.25 -14.45 -7.09
CA VAL A 56 0.29 -15.48 -7.52
C VAL A 56 0.26 -15.59 -9.04
N ALA A 57 0.11 -14.47 -9.75
CA ALA A 57 0.05 -14.46 -11.20
C ALA A 57 1.36 -14.90 -11.86
N ASN A 58 2.51 -14.47 -11.33
CA ASN A 58 3.81 -14.87 -11.85
C ASN A 58 4.18 -16.33 -11.53
N ASN A 59 3.51 -16.98 -10.58
CA ASN A 59 3.63 -18.41 -10.32
C ASN A 59 2.80 -19.28 -11.28
N VAL A 60 1.94 -18.69 -12.12
CA VAL A 60 1.26 -19.42 -13.20
C VAL A 60 2.22 -19.63 -14.36
N ARG A 61 2.44 -20.89 -14.74
CA ARG A 61 3.31 -21.25 -15.88
C ARG A 61 2.78 -20.63 -17.17
N GLY A 62 3.67 -20.03 -17.97
CA GLY A 62 3.33 -19.38 -19.23
C GLY A 62 2.74 -17.97 -19.10
N VAL A 63 2.58 -17.44 -17.89
CA VAL A 63 2.04 -16.09 -17.65
C VAL A 63 3.16 -15.16 -17.22
N TRP A 64 3.25 -13.97 -17.78
CA TRP A 64 4.11 -12.89 -17.25
C TRP A 64 3.22 -11.75 -16.78
N CYS A 65 3.15 -11.60 -15.45
CA CYS A 65 2.44 -10.50 -14.80
C CYS A 65 3.39 -9.33 -14.57
N GLU A 66 2.94 -8.14 -14.93
CA GLU A 66 3.68 -6.89 -14.86
C GLU A 66 2.84 -5.80 -14.19
N ARG A 67 3.49 -4.82 -13.57
CA ARG A 67 2.82 -3.77 -12.81
C ARG A 67 2.58 -2.54 -13.67
N CYS A 68 1.48 -1.84 -13.43
CA CYS A 68 1.24 -0.51 -14.00
C CYS A 68 0.56 0.38 -12.95
N PHE A 69 0.85 1.68 -12.97
CA PHE A 69 0.37 2.64 -11.98
C PHE A 69 -0.14 3.89 -12.68
N ALA A 70 -1.02 4.65 -12.01
CA ALA A 70 -1.46 5.93 -12.53
C ALA A 70 -0.25 6.90 -12.60
N PRO A 71 0.01 7.55 -13.74
CA PRO A 71 1.04 8.57 -13.82
C PRO A 71 0.64 9.81 -13.01
N TRP A 72 1.64 10.53 -12.49
CA TRP A 72 1.40 11.87 -11.98
C TRP A 72 1.14 12.86 -13.13
N ALA A 73 0.60 14.04 -12.82
CA ALA A 73 0.17 15.01 -13.82
C ALA A 73 1.27 15.43 -14.82
N ASP A 74 2.53 15.52 -14.38
CA ASP A 74 3.67 15.88 -15.24
C ASP A 74 4.01 14.78 -16.27
N MET A 75 3.96 13.51 -15.85
CA MET A 75 4.14 12.37 -16.75
C MET A 75 2.93 12.16 -17.65
N GLU A 76 1.71 12.34 -17.14
CA GLU A 76 0.50 12.29 -17.96
C GLU A 76 0.58 13.31 -19.11
N GLU A 77 0.89 14.56 -18.82
CA GLU A 77 1.04 15.62 -19.83
C GLU A 77 2.08 15.21 -20.89
N HIS A 78 3.20 14.65 -20.46
CA HIS A 78 4.23 14.15 -21.37
C HIS A 78 3.74 13.01 -22.27
N LEU A 79 3.03 12.01 -21.72
CA LEU A 79 2.47 10.89 -22.49
C LEU A 79 1.49 11.41 -23.55
N ARG A 80 0.57 12.30 -23.15
CA ARG A 80 -0.40 12.90 -24.08
C ARG A 80 0.28 13.73 -25.18
N ARG A 81 1.23 14.60 -24.82
CA ARG A 81 1.94 15.46 -25.79
C ARG A 81 2.81 14.68 -26.78
N SER A 82 3.45 13.59 -26.32
CA SER A 82 4.33 12.78 -27.16
C SER A 82 3.61 11.70 -27.96
N GLY A 83 2.36 11.39 -27.61
CA GLY A 83 1.64 10.23 -28.14
C GLY A 83 2.17 8.88 -27.61
N THR A 84 3.05 8.91 -26.61
CA THR A 84 3.56 7.70 -25.95
C THR A 84 2.47 7.10 -25.08
N LEU A 85 2.25 5.80 -25.19
CA LEU A 85 1.22 5.12 -24.42
C LEU A 85 1.73 4.74 -23.03
N LEU A 86 0.82 4.75 -22.06
CA LEU A 86 1.06 4.16 -20.75
C LEU A 86 1.33 2.65 -20.91
N GLY A 87 2.46 2.22 -20.38
CA GLY A 87 2.91 0.83 -20.43
C GLY A 87 3.24 0.29 -19.05
N THR A 88 3.51 -1.02 -19.01
CA THR A 88 3.92 -1.71 -17.79
C THR A 88 5.34 -1.34 -17.36
N LEU A 89 5.61 -1.57 -16.09
CA LEU A 89 6.84 -1.12 -15.45
C LEU A 89 8.04 -2.01 -15.83
N GLU A 90 7.86 -3.33 -15.93
CA GLU A 90 8.93 -4.30 -16.17
C GLU A 90 9.44 -4.30 -17.62
N SER A 91 8.53 -4.33 -18.60
CA SER A 91 8.86 -4.43 -20.02
C SER A 91 8.47 -3.20 -20.86
N ARG A 92 7.68 -2.28 -20.32
CA ARG A 92 7.15 -1.09 -21.03
C ARG A 92 6.24 -1.43 -22.19
N THR A 93 5.60 -2.58 -22.10
CA THR A 93 4.59 -2.96 -23.07
C THR A 93 3.34 -2.10 -22.83
N PRO A 94 2.83 -1.37 -23.85
CA PRO A 94 1.60 -0.59 -23.74
C PRO A 94 0.42 -1.44 -23.27
N LEU A 95 -0.50 -0.88 -22.49
CA LEU A 95 -1.65 -1.66 -21.97
C LEU A 95 -2.49 -2.28 -23.09
N ARG A 96 -2.68 -1.59 -24.23
CA ARG A 96 -3.39 -2.16 -25.40
C ARG A 96 -2.75 -3.41 -26.02
N ALA A 97 -1.48 -3.68 -25.72
CA ALA A 97 -0.73 -4.82 -26.22
C ALA A 97 -0.66 -5.99 -25.22
N MET A 98 -1.32 -5.85 -24.07
CA MET A 98 -1.49 -6.92 -23.09
C MET A 98 -2.62 -7.86 -23.52
N ASP A 99 -2.61 -9.10 -23.01
CA ASP A 99 -3.75 -10.00 -23.14
C ASP A 99 -4.84 -9.67 -22.10
N LEU A 100 -4.39 -9.30 -20.90
CA LEU A 100 -5.24 -9.01 -19.75
C LEU A 100 -4.76 -7.73 -19.05
N VAL A 101 -5.70 -6.92 -18.58
CA VAL A 101 -5.43 -5.73 -17.76
C VAL A 101 -6.32 -5.77 -16.52
N GLY A 102 -5.75 -5.95 -15.34
CA GLY A 102 -6.50 -6.07 -14.08
C GLY A 102 -6.35 -4.84 -13.20
N PHE A 103 -7.43 -4.34 -12.61
CA PHE A 103 -7.41 -3.22 -11.68
C PHE A 103 -7.91 -3.64 -10.29
N SER A 104 -7.13 -3.32 -9.26
CA SER A 104 -7.58 -3.42 -7.87
C SER A 104 -8.17 -2.09 -7.41
N LEU A 105 -9.50 -1.98 -7.42
CA LEU A 105 -10.22 -0.78 -6.98
C LEU A 105 -10.47 -0.87 -5.47
N THR A 106 -9.67 -0.12 -4.71
CA THR A 106 -9.67 -0.13 -3.23
C THR A 106 -10.33 1.09 -2.60
N TYR A 107 -10.61 2.12 -3.40
CA TYR A 107 -11.12 3.40 -2.93
C TYR A 107 -12.00 4.10 -3.98
N GLU A 108 -13.08 4.74 -3.56
CA GLU A 108 -14.14 5.29 -4.42
C GLU A 108 -13.63 6.32 -5.42
N LEU A 109 -12.71 7.20 -5.00
CA LEU A 109 -12.16 8.27 -5.85
C LEU A 109 -11.12 7.78 -6.88
N ASN A 110 -10.79 6.49 -6.90
CA ASN A 110 -9.79 5.96 -7.84
C ASN A 110 -10.41 5.48 -9.17
N VAL A 111 -11.72 5.55 -9.33
CA VAL A 111 -12.41 5.13 -10.57
C VAL A 111 -11.99 5.97 -11.78
N THR A 112 -11.84 7.29 -11.62
CA THR A 112 -11.38 8.19 -12.69
C THR A 112 -9.94 7.87 -13.12
N ASN A 113 -9.10 7.36 -12.21
CA ASN A 113 -7.77 6.86 -12.56
C ASN A 113 -7.82 5.60 -13.42
N VAL A 114 -8.81 4.70 -13.22
CA VAL A 114 -8.99 3.53 -14.09
C VAL A 114 -9.25 3.99 -15.53
N LEU A 115 -10.22 4.90 -15.72
CA LEU A 115 -10.56 5.46 -17.03
C LEU A 115 -9.36 6.15 -17.67
N ASN A 116 -8.64 6.99 -16.90
CA ASN A 116 -7.45 7.67 -17.37
C ASN A 116 -6.34 6.71 -17.80
N MET A 117 -6.07 5.66 -17.02
CA MET A 117 -5.06 4.65 -17.35
C MET A 117 -5.44 3.85 -18.61
N LEU A 118 -6.71 3.48 -18.77
CA LEU A 118 -7.20 2.81 -19.99
C LEU A 118 -6.98 3.71 -21.22
N ALA A 119 -7.40 4.97 -21.15
CA ALA A 119 -7.24 5.94 -22.22
C ALA A 119 -5.76 6.16 -22.59
N LEU A 120 -4.90 6.44 -21.61
CA LEU A 120 -3.45 6.62 -21.82
C LEU A 120 -2.77 5.34 -22.32
N GLY A 121 -3.27 4.17 -21.94
CA GLY A 121 -2.78 2.87 -22.38
C GLY A 121 -3.25 2.46 -23.79
N GLY A 122 -4.13 3.25 -24.41
CA GLY A 122 -4.73 2.98 -25.72
C GLY A 122 -5.79 1.87 -25.68
N VAL A 123 -6.39 1.60 -24.52
CA VAL A 123 -7.49 0.65 -24.32
C VAL A 123 -8.80 1.44 -24.28
N LYS A 124 -9.83 0.95 -25.00
CA LYS A 124 -11.16 1.59 -24.96
C LYS A 124 -11.73 1.56 -23.55
N ILE A 125 -12.32 2.68 -23.13
CA ILE A 125 -12.88 2.85 -21.78
C ILE A 125 -14.09 1.93 -21.60
N ARG A 126 -15.03 1.96 -22.53
CA ARG A 126 -16.24 1.14 -22.48
C ARG A 126 -15.92 -0.30 -22.86
N ALA A 127 -16.43 -1.25 -22.09
CA ALA A 127 -16.25 -2.67 -22.33
C ALA A 127 -16.87 -3.11 -23.68
N GLU A 128 -18.02 -2.54 -24.06
CA GLU A 128 -18.71 -2.82 -25.33
C GLU A 128 -17.95 -2.35 -26.58
N GLU A 129 -17.03 -1.39 -26.44
CA GLU A 129 -16.19 -0.90 -27.55
C GLU A 129 -14.92 -1.75 -27.76
N ARG A 130 -14.66 -2.73 -26.87
CA ARG A 130 -13.50 -3.62 -26.97
C ARG A 130 -13.85 -4.84 -27.79
N ALA A 131 -13.16 -5.01 -28.92
CA ALA A 131 -13.36 -6.14 -29.82
C ALA A 131 -12.03 -6.73 -30.31
N GLY A 132 -12.09 -7.91 -30.92
CA GLY A 132 -10.95 -8.56 -31.55
C GLY A 132 -9.82 -8.85 -30.55
N LYS A 133 -8.65 -8.24 -30.77
CA LYS A 133 -7.44 -8.43 -29.95
C LYS A 133 -7.30 -7.45 -28.79
N ALA A 134 -8.34 -6.68 -28.46
CA ALA A 134 -8.31 -5.81 -27.28
C ALA A 134 -8.13 -6.64 -26.00
N PRO A 135 -7.36 -6.16 -25.00
CA PRO A 135 -7.21 -6.88 -23.73
C PRO A 135 -8.57 -7.10 -23.06
N ILE A 136 -8.67 -8.20 -22.30
CA ILE A 136 -9.78 -8.40 -21.37
C ILE A 136 -9.45 -7.62 -20.10
N VAL A 137 -10.33 -6.69 -19.70
CA VAL A 137 -10.12 -5.84 -18.53
C VAL A 137 -10.87 -6.42 -17.33
N ILE A 138 -10.13 -6.63 -16.24
CA ILE A 138 -10.62 -7.28 -15.02
C ILE A 138 -10.74 -6.25 -13.90
N GLY A 139 -11.89 -6.19 -13.24
CA GLY A 139 -12.12 -5.41 -12.02
C GLY A 139 -12.03 -6.29 -10.77
N GLY A 140 -11.27 -5.85 -9.77
CA GLY A 140 -11.16 -6.52 -8.48
C GLY A 140 -11.07 -5.52 -7.33
N GLY A 141 -10.96 -6.02 -6.10
CA GLY A 141 -10.88 -5.21 -4.89
C GLY A 141 -12.23 -5.00 -4.19
N PRO A 142 -12.23 -4.40 -2.99
CA PRO A 142 -13.40 -4.35 -2.12
C PRO A 142 -14.59 -3.59 -2.70
N LEU A 143 -14.37 -2.68 -3.65
CA LEU A 143 -15.46 -1.94 -4.29
C LEU A 143 -16.29 -2.81 -5.24
N MET A 144 -15.76 -3.96 -5.67
CA MET A 144 -16.51 -4.93 -6.49
C MET A 144 -17.60 -5.67 -5.71
N LEU A 145 -17.72 -5.43 -4.40
CA LEU A 145 -18.90 -5.83 -3.63
C LEU A 145 -20.15 -5.01 -3.99
N ASN A 146 -20.00 -3.87 -4.67
CA ASN A 146 -21.06 -3.20 -5.44
C ASN A 146 -20.55 -2.96 -6.87
N PRO A 147 -20.68 -3.93 -7.79
CA PRO A 147 -20.09 -3.82 -9.13
C PRO A 147 -20.87 -2.90 -10.08
N LYS A 148 -22.14 -2.59 -9.76
CA LYS A 148 -23.07 -1.88 -10.66
C LYS A 148 -22.57 -0.54 -11.20
N PRO A 149 -21.94 0.34 -10.40
CA PRO A 149 -21.46 1.64 -10.91
C PRO A 149 -20.33 1.52 -11.93
N TYR A 150 -19.64 0.38 -11.96
CA TYR A 150 -18.40 0.20 -12.69
C TYR A 150 -18.53 -0.76 -13.89
N GLU A 151 -19.68 -1.43 -14.03
CA GLU A 151 -19.84 -2.55 -14.95
C GLU A 151 -19.61 -2.18 -16.42
N ARG A 152 -19.81 -0.91 -16.81
CA ARG A 152 -19.50 -0.44 -18.17
C ARG A 152 -18.02 -0.43 -18.53
N PHE A 153 -17.11 -0.49 -17.55
CA PHE A 153 -15.66 -0.34 -17.78
C PHE A 153 -14.88 -1.65 -17.69
N PHE A 154 -15.50 -2.72 -17.19
CA PHE A 154 -14.86 -4.01 -16.95
C PHE A 154 -15.52 -5.11 -17.78
N ASP A 155 -14.71 -6.01 -18.33
CA ASP A 155 -15.20 -7.18 -19.05
C ASP A 155 -15.53 -8.34 -18.10
N VAL A 156 -14.75 -8.42 -17.02
CA VAL A 156 -14.83 -9.44 -15.98
C VAL A 156 -14.63 -8.76 -14.64
N ILE A 157 -15.41 -9.12 -13.63
CA ILE A 157 -15.34 -8.60 -12.27
C ILE A 157 -15.23 -9.77 -11.30
N VAL A 158 -14.28 -9.67 -10.38
CA VAL A 158 -14.10 -10.64 -9.28
C VAL A 158 -14.74 -10.07 -8.02
N ALA A 159 -15.71 -10.80 -7.47
CA ALA A 159 -16.36 -10.46 -6.21
C ALA A 159 -15.67 -11.18 -5.04
N GLY A 160 -14.99 -10.42 -4.17
CA GLY A 160 -14.32 -10.96 -2.99
C GLY A 160 -12.81 -11.09 -3.13
N GLU A 161 -12.23 -12.11 -2.51
CA GLU A 161 -10.78 -12.33 -2.45
C GLU A 161 -10.26 -12.97 -3.75
N GLY A 162 -9.24 -12.37 -4.36
CA GLY A 162 -8.74 -12.74 -5.69
C GLY A 162 -7.70 -13.87 -5.71
N ASP A 163 -7.28 -14.36 -4.55
CA ASP A 163 -6.10 -15.22 -4.35
C ASP A 163 -6.09 -16.46 -5.28
N GLU A 164 -7.19 -17.21 -5.32
CA GLU A 164 -7.29 -18.43 -6.13
C GLU A 164 -7.90 -18.17 -7.51
N VAL A 165 -8.98 -17.37 -7.58
CA VAL A 165 -9.69 -17.13 -8.84
C VAL A 165 -8.83 -16.41 -9.88
N LEU A 166 -7.86 -15.59 -9.46
CA LEU A 166 -6.92 -14.97 -10.40
C LEU A 166 -6.10 -16.04 -11.14
N ARG A 167 -5.67 -17.10 -10.45
CA ARG A 167 -4.97 -18.22 -11.09
C ARG A 167 -5.86 -18.86 -12.15
N SER A 168 -7.11 -19.16 -11.82
CA SER A 168 -8.07 -19.78 -12.74
C SER A 168 -8.35 -18.89 -13.97
N LEU A 169 -8.48 -17.58 -13.77
CA LEU A 169 -8.64 -16.62 -14.88
C LEU A 169 -7.42 -16.64 -15.81
N LEU A 170 -6.20 -16.62 -15.26
CA LEU A 170 -4.96 -16.62 -16.02
C LEU A 170 -4.72 -17.95 -16.74
N GLU A 171 -5.05 -19.07 -16.12
CA GLU A 171 -5.00 -20.40 -16.73
C GLU A 171 -6.01 -20.51 -17.86
N THR A 172 -7.25 -20.03 -17.68
CA THR A 172 -8.27 -19.97 -18.74
C THR A 172 -7.77 -19.16 -19.94
N ALA A 173 -7.21 -17.97 -19.71
CA ALA A 173 -6.65 -17.14 -20.78
C ALA A 173 -5.47 -17.80 -21.51
N ARG A 174 -4.64 -18.55 -20.78
CA ARG A 174 -3.49 -19.27 -21.35
C ARG A 174 -3.96 -20.46 -22.20
N ASP A 175 -4.86 -21.25 -21.66
CA ASP A 175 -5.30 -22.51 -22.28
C ASP A 175 -6.19 -22.23 -23.51
N MET A 176 -6.87 -21.09 -23.53
CA MET A 176 -7.65 -20.59 -24.66
C MET A 176 -6.91 -19.59 -25.54
N LYS A 177 -5.57 -19.54 -25.48
CA LYS A 177 -4.79 -18.58 -26.28
C LYS A 177 -5.04 -18.79 -27.78
N GLY A 178 -5.51 -17.75 -28.45
CA GLY A 178 -5.84 -17.77 -29.88
C GLY A 178 -7.33 -17.89 -30.18
N GLU A 179 -8.14 -18.27 -29.19
CA GLU A 179 -9.60 -18.28 -29.30
C GLU A 179 -10.18 -16.85 -29.37
N PRO A 180 -11.40 -16.68 -29.90
CA PRO A 180 -12.09 -15.40 -29.87
C PRO A 180 -12.26 -14.87 -28.44
N ARG A 181 -11.98 -13.58 -28.25
CA ARG A 181 -12.06 -12.88 -26.95
C ARG A 181 -13.35 -13.16 -26.19
N ASP A 182 -14.49 -13.11 -26.87
CA ASP A 182 -15.81 -13.32 -26.25
C ASP A 182 -16.02 -14.77 -25.80
N SER A 183 -15.34 -15.74 -26.42
CA SER A 183 -15.32 -17.13 -25.93
C SER A 183 -14.53 -17.24 -24.64
N VAL A 184 -13.40 -16.55 -24.53
CA VAL A 184 -12.58 -16.51 -23.30
C VAL A 184 -13.36 -15.86 -22.16
N ILE A 185 -14.01 -14.71 -22.39
CA ILE A 185 -14.83 -14.02 -21.38
C ILE A 185 -15.97 -14.93 -20.91
N ARG A 186 -16.64 -15.65 -21.83
CA ARG A 186 -17.69 -16.60 -21.49
C ARG A 186 -17.21 -17.75 -20.62
N GLU A 187 -16.00 -18.27 -20.87
CA GLU A 187 -15.42 -19.31 -20.03
C GLU A 187 -15.03 -18.77 -18.66
N MET A 188 -14.39 -17.60 -18.60
CA MET A 188 -14.05 -16.93 -17.34
C MET A 188 -15.27 -16.67 -16.46
N ALA A 189 -16.40 -16.26 -17.06
CA ALA A 189 -17.63 -15.98 -16.33
C ALA A 189 -18.33 -17.21 -15.76
N ARG A 190 -17.90 -18.42 -16.12
CA ARG A 190 -18.39 -19.67 -15.48
C ARG A 190 -17.67 -19.96 -14.16
N LEU A 191 -16.54 -19.31 -13.91
CA LEU A 191 -15.81 -19.47 -12.66
C LEU A 191 -16.63 -18.90 -11.51
N GLU A 192 -16.63 -19.59 -10.37
CA GLU A 192 -17.32 -19.11 -9.17
C GLU A 192 -16.76 -17.75 -8.75
N GLY A 193 -17.64 -16.84 -8.37
CA GLY A 193 -17.27 -15.48 -7.95
C GLY A 193 -16.81 -14.53 -9.03
N VAL A 194 -16.96 -14.95 -10.30
CA VAL A 194 -16.74 -14.10 -11.46
C VAL A 194 -18.09 -13.61 -12.01
N TYR A 195 -18.18 -12.30 -12.21
CA TYR A 195 -19.30 -11.64 -12.86
C TYR A 195 -18.81 -11.03 -14.18
N SER A 196 -19.56 -11.20 -15.27
CA SER A 196 -19.32 -10.47 -16.51
C SER A 196 -20.60 -9.71 -16.89
N PRO A 197 -20.54 -8.39 -17.15
CA PRO A 197 -21.70 -7.62 -17.59
C PRO A 197 -22.17 -8.02 -18.99
N HIS A 198 -21.34 -8.72 -19.75
CA HIS A 198 -21.65 -9.22 -21.09
C HIS A 198 -22.57 -10.45 -21.08
N ILE A 199 -22.78 -11.07 -19.91
CA ILE A 199 -23.48 -12.34 -19.77
C ILE A 199 -24.60 -12.17 -18.76
N PRO A 200 -25.86 -12.50 -19.11
CA PRO A 200 -26.95 -12.44 -18.16
C PRO A 200 -26.67 -13.31 -16.93
N SER A 201 -26.39 -12.66 -15.80
CA SER A 201 -26.31 -13.29 -14.50
C SER A 201 -27.10 -12.45 -13.50
N SER A 202 -27.91 -13.11 -12.68
CA SER A 202 -28.68 -12.47 -11.64
C SER A 202 -27.94 -12.42 -10.30
N ARG A 203 -26.87 -13.20 -10.13
CA ARG A 203 -26.16 -13.33 -8.85
C ARG A 203 -24.71 -13.79 -9.04
N VAL A 204 -23.79 -13.27 -8.21
CA VAL A 204 -22.39 -13.69 -8.12
C VAL A 204 -22.05 -13.96 -6.66
N LYS A 205 -21.35 -15.05 -6.38
CA LYS A 205 -20.95 -15.40 -5.01
C LYS A 205 -19.65 -14.73 -4.63
N ARG A 206 -19.62 -14.06 -3.49
CA ARG A 206 -18.37 -13.50 -2.96
C ARG A 206 -17.43 -14.64 -2.55
N LEU A 207 -16.21 -14.61 -3.06
CA LEU A 207 -15.14 -15.52 -2.65
C LEU A 207 -14.41 -15.01 -1.41
N PHE A 208 -13.92 -15.95 -0.61
CA PHE A 208 -12.98 -15.70 0.48
C PHE A 208 -12.08 -16.92 0.67
N VAL A 209 -10.86 -16.70 1.14
CA VAL A 209 -9.92 -17.76 1.51
C VAL A 209 -10.37 -18.39 2.84
N SER A 210 -10.53 -19.71 2.87
CA SER A 210 -11.02 -20.43 4.06
C SER A 210 -9.93 -20.70 5.11
N ASP A 211 -8.70 -20.94 4.67
CA ASP A 211 -7.54 -21.22 5.53
C ASP A 211 -6.37 -20.32 5.14
N LEU A 212 -5.93 -19.48 6.07
CA LEU A 212 -4.80 -18.59 5.81
C LEU A 212 -3.45 -19.30 5.91
N ASP A 213 -3.32 -20.41 6.61
CA ASP A 213 -2.01 -21.08 6.74
C ASP A 213 -1.54 -21.67 5.42
N SER A 214 -2.44 -22.34 4.69
CA SER A 214 -2.16 -22.84 3.34
C SER A 214 -2.18 -21.75 2.25
N ALA A 215 -2.80 -20.60 2.53
CA ALA A 215 -2.84 -19.49 1.58
C ALA A 215 -1.46 -18.86 1.35
N TYR A 216 -1.21 -18.51 0.09
CA TYR A 216 0.04 -17.89 -0.33
C TYR A 216 0.32 -16.60 0.46
N HIS A 217 1.58 -16.41 0.84
CA HIS A 217 2.06 -15.15 1.39
C HIS A 217 3.32 -14.71 0.63
N PRO A 218 3.38 -13.47 0.10
CA PRO A 218 4.57 -12.98 -0.59
C PRO A 218 5.73 -12.86 0.40
N VAL A 219 6.81 -13.58 0.13
CA VAL A 219 8.07 -13.54 0.91
C VAL A 219 9.23 -12.97 0.09
N ARG A 220 9.00 -12.66 -1.19
CA ARG A 220 9.95 -11.98 -2.08
C ARG A 220 9.30 -10.80 -2.82
N PRO A 221 8.59 -9.90 -2.12
CA PRO A 221 7.93 -8.79 -2.80
C PRO A 221 8.97 -7.88 -3.47
N PRO A 222 8.62 -7.25 -4.62
CA PRO A 222 9.44 -6.21 -5.23
C PRO A 222 9.73 -5.09 -4.23
N ILE A 223 11.00 -4.70 -4.10
CA ILE A 223 11.43 -3.69 -3.11
C ILE A 223 11.39 -2.29 -3.75
N PRO A 224 10.58 -1.35 -3.26
CA PRO A 224 10.45 -0.03 -3.87
C PRO A 224 11.79 0.70 -4.01
N THR A 225 12.04 1.27 -5.19
CA THR A 225 13.24 2.11 -5.45
C THR A 225 13.03 3.59 -5.11
N VAL A 226 11.81 3.95 -4.72
CA VAL A 226 11.39 5.27 -4.24
C VAL A 226 10.72 5.06 -2.89
N ASP A 227 10.92 5.98 -1.95
CA ASP A 227 10.27 5.89 -0.64
C ASP A 227 8.74 5.83 -0.78
N SER A 228 8.18 4.66 -0.45
CA SER A 228 6.74 4.38 -0.42
C SER A 228 6.12 4.86 0.89
N VAL A 229 4.80 5.12 0.90
CA VAL A 229 4.09 5.54 2.13
C VAL A 229 4.30 4.56 3.29
N HIS A 230 4.39 3.26 3.00
CA HIS A 230 4.71 2.22 3.96
C HIS A 230 5.89 1.36 3.49
N ASN A 231 7.10 1.79 3.81
CA ASN A 231 8.35 1.11 3.43
C ASN A 231 8.75 0.03 4.47
N ARG A 232 7.93 -1.02 4.59
CA ARG A 232 8.08 -2.11 5.59
C ARG A 232 7.60 -3.45 5.01
N LEU A 233 8.05 -4.56 5.60
CA LEU A 233 7.57 -5.89 5.23
C LEU A 233 6.19 -6.15 5.85
N ASN A 234 5.17 -6.41 5.03
CA ASN A 234 3.84 -6.77 5.53
C ASN A 234 3.79 -8.26 5.89
N ILE A 235 3.24 -8.58 7.05
CA ILE A 235 3.04 -9.93 7.57
C ILE A 235 1.54 -10.08 7.87
N GLU A 236 0.80 -10.77 7.01
CA GLU A 236 -0.63 -11.00 7.21
C GLU A 236 -0.86 -12.01 8.33
N ILE A 237 -1.21 -11.53 9.52
CA ILE A 237 -1.49 -12.38 10.69
C ILE A 237 -2.96 -12.81 10.75
N SER A 238 -3.87 -12.02 10.18
CA SER A 238 -5.28 -12.34 10.09
C SER A 238 -5.99 -11.55 8.99
N ARG A 239 -7.08 -12.12 8.48
CA ARG A 239 -7.98 -11.53 7.49
C ARG A 239 -9.39 -11.51 8.07
N GLY A 240 -10.15 -10.45 7.78
CA GLY A 240 -11.47 -10.21 8.36
C GLY A 240 -11.43 -9.70 9.81
N CYS A 241 -12.61 -9.53 10.40
CA CYS A 241 -12.77 -8.99 11.74
C CYS A 241 -13.97 -9.63 12.45
N GLY A 242 -13.76 -10.11 13.68
CA GLY A 242 -14.83 -10.72 14.48
C GLY A 242 -15.78 -9.72 15.17
N ASN A 243 -15.41 -8.44 15.26
CA ASN A 243 -16.09 -7.47 16.11
C ASN A 243 -17.49 -7.03 15.62
N GLY A 244 -17.77 -7.11 14.32
CA GLY A 244 -19.12 -6.85 13.78
C GLY A 244 -19.65 -5.43 13.94
N CYS A 245 -18.79 -4.41 13.81
CA CYS A 245 -19.21 -3.01 13.80
C CYS A 245 -20.15 -2.74 12.61
N ARG A 246 -21.36 -2.24 12.88
CA ARG A 246 -22.50 -2.22 11.96
C ARG A 246 -22.37 -1.31 10.73
N PHE A 247 -21.37 -0.42 10.74
CA PHE A 247 -21.04 0.47 9.63
C PHE A 247 -19.89 -0.06 8.74
N CYS A 248 -19.16 -1.08 9.19
CA CYS A 248 -17.84 -1.38 8.66
C CYS A 248 -17.89 -2.39 7.51
N LEU A 249 -17.74 -1.91 6.26
CA LEU A 249 -17.64 -2.78 5.08
C LEU A 249 -16.50 -3.80 5.22
N ALA A 250 -15.32 -3.40 5.71
CA ALA A 250 -14.23 -4.36 5.93
C ALA A 250 -14.62 -5.45 6.95
N GLY A 251 -15.47 -5.12 7.93
CA GLY A 251 -15.97 -6.05 8.92
C GLY A 251 -16.97 -7.07 8.38
N PHE A 252 -17.74 -6.75 7.33
CA PHE A 252 -18.71 -7.67 6.71
C PHE A 252 -18.21 -8.29 5.40
N GLY A 253 -17.57 -7.47 4.55
CA GLY A 253 -16.97 -7.82 3.26
C GLY A 253 -15.93 -8.92 3.33
N TYR A 254 -15.09 -8.91 4.37
CA TYR A 254 -14.06 -9.93 4.56
C TYR A 254 -14.52 -11.09 5.44
N ARG A 255 -15.79 -11.20 5.86
CA ARG A 255 -16.23 -12.31 6.74
C ARG A 255 -16.00 -13.70 6.12
N PRO A 256 -15.75 -14.76 6.90
CA PRO A 256 -15.61 -14.87 8.38
C PRO A 256 -14.36 -14.18 9.00
N TYR A 257 -13.85 -14.57 10.17
CA TYR A 257 -12.51 -14.14 10.66
C TYR A 257 -11.57 -15.33 10.50
N ARG A 258 -10.33 -15.13 10.06
CA ARG A 258 -9.30 -16.18 9.93
C ARG A 258 -7.97 -15.60 10.33
N GLU A 259 -7.10 -16.45 10.84
CA GLU A 259 -5.77 -16.08 11.31
C GLU A 259 -4.76 -17.12 10.83
N ARG A 260 -3.49 -16.73 10.78
CA ARG A 260 -2.38 -17.66 10.59
C ARG A 260 -1.95 -18.25 11.92
N SER A 261 -1.41 -19.45 11.93
CA SER A 261 -0.69 -19.99 13.09
C SER A 261 0.58 -19.20 13.37
N PHE A 262 1.07 -19.30 14.60
CA PHE A 262 2.33 -18.68 15.00
C PHE A 262 3.51 -19.17 14.13
N GLU A 263 3.51 -20.45 13.78
CA GLU A 263 4.52 -21.14 12.99
C GLU A 263 4.53 -20.63 11.54
N ALA A 264 3.36 -20.45 10.93
CA ALA A 264 3.23 -19.85 9.61
C ALA A 264 3.72 -18.40 9.63
N VAL A 265 3.35 -17.61 10.64
CA VAL A 265 3.82 -16.22 10.80
C VAL A 265 5.34 -16.16 10.95
N LYS A 266 5.93 -17.04 11.76
CA LYS A 266 7.39 -17.16 11.93
C LYS A 266 8.07 -17.46 10.59
N ALA A 267 7.59 -18.44 9.83
CA ALA A 267 8.16 -18.80 8.54
C ALA A 267 8.14 -17.62 7.55
N VAL A 268 7.04 -16.86 7.53
CA VAL A 268 6.91 -15.66 6.69
C VAL A 268 7.90 -14.56 7.13
N ILE A 269 8.05 -14.31 8.43
CA ILE A 269 9.02 -13.33 8.95
C ILE A 269 10.44 -13.74 8.55
N ASP A 270 10.80 -15.00 8.75
CA ASP A 270 12.15 -15.50 8.53
C ASP A 270 12.55 -15.41 7.06
N GLU A 271 11.69 -15.92 6.18
CA GLU A 271 11.94 -15.93 4.74
C GLU A 271 11.84 -14.51 4.16
N GLY A 272 10.84 -13.73 4.56
CA GLY A 272 10.64 -12.36 4.09
C GLY A 272 11.81 -11.44 4.44
N LEU A 273 12.29 -11.46 5.68
CA LEU A 273 13.43 -10.63 6.09
C LEU A 273 14.72 -11.05 5.37
N ARG A 274 14.91 -12.35 5.13
CA ARG A 274 16.08 -12.89 4.41
C ARG A 274 16.17 -12.38 2.97
N HIS A 275 15.05 -12.22 2.27
CA HIS A 275 15.01 -11.77 0.88
C HIS A 275 14.90 -10.25 0.70
N THR A 276 14.45 -9.54 1.71
CA THR A 276 14.14 -8.11 1.57
C THR A 276 15.08 -7.19 2.34
N GLY A 277 15.64 -7.66 3.46
CA GLY A 277 16.45 -6.82 4.34
C GLY A 277 15.68 -5.70 5.05
N TYR A 278 14.35 -5.77 5.12
CA TYR A 278 13.55 -4.78 5.84
C TYR A 278 13.94 -4.71 7.33
N GLU A 279 13.89 -3.50 7.89
CA GLU A 279 14.17 -3.22 9.31
C GLU A 279 12.89 -2.94 10.11
N GLU A 280 11.75 -3.02 9.42
CA GLU A 280 10.42 -2.86 9.98
C GLU A 280 9.51 -3.93 9.37
N ILE A 281 8.79 -4.66 10.22
CA ILE A 281 7.66 -5.48 9.82
C ILE A 281 6.34 -4.83 10.26
N SER A 282 5.26 -5.09 9.52
CA SER A 282 3.90 -4.67 9.85
C SER A 282 3.02 -5.89 10.02
N LEU A 283 2.31 -6.00 11.13
CA LEU A 283 1.35 -7.09 11.32
C LEU A 283 -0.01 -6.71 10.69
N LEU A 284 -0.19 -7.09 9.43
CA LEU A 284 -1.38 -6.77 8.65
C LEU A 284 -2.59 -7.54 9.21
N SER A 285 -3.59 -6.78 9.65
CA SER A 285 -4.85 -7.23 10.24
C SER A 285 -5.82 -6.05 10.39
N LEU A 286 -7.12 -6.32 10.55
CA LEU A 286 -8.11 -5.29 10.92
C LEU A 286 -8.08 -4.96 12.42
N SER A 287 -7.61 -5.91 13.24
CA SER A 287 -7.40 -5.74 14.68
C SER A 287 -6.27 -6.65 15.14
N SER A 288 -5.08 -6.09 15.36
CA SER A 288 -3.91 -6.89 15.76
C SER A 288 -4.03 -7.38 17.20
N GLY A 289 -4.72 -6.62 18.07
CA GLY A 289 -4.95 -6.99 19.47
C GLY A 289 -5.88 -8.20 19.66
N ASP A 290 -6.65 -8.55 18.62
CA ASP A 290 -7.50 -9.74 18.62
C ASP A 290 -6.73 -11.00 18.19
N TYR A 291 -5.48 -10.87 17.71
CA TYR A 291 -4.66 -12.00 17.31
C TYR A 291 -4.05 -12.72 18.52
N PRO A 292 -4.35 -14.00 18.74
CA PRO A 292 -3.99 -14.74 19.94
C PRO A 292 -2.48 -14.85 20.20
N PHE A 293 -1.69 -14.97 19.13
CA PHE A 293 -0.24 -15.15 19.21
C PHE A 293 0.53 -13.82 19.05
N LEU A 294 -0.13 -12.67 19.16
CA LEU A 294 0.50 -11.36 18.98
C LEU A 294 1.80 -11.22 19.79
N PHE A 295 1.76 -11.59 21.08
CA PHE A 295 2.91 -11.45 21.96
C PHE A 295 4.01 -12.47 21.68
N ASP A 296 3.64 -13.67 21.23
CA ASP A 296 4.61 -14.69 20.83
C ASP A 296 5.37 -14.23 19.59
N VAL A 297 4.68 -13.63 18.62
CA VAL A 297 5.29 -13.00 17.43
C VAL A 297 6.21 -11.86 17.82
N LEU A 298 5.79 -10.96 18.72
CA LEU A 298 6.64 -9.85 19.19
C LEU A 298 7.89 -10.37 19.90
N LYS A 299 7.74 -11.34 20.82
CA LYS A 299 8.87 -11.95 21.54
C LYS A 299 9.83 -12.65 20.57
N TYR A 300 9.30 -13.39 19.61
CA TYR A 300 10.09 -14.06 18.58
C TYR A 300 10.90 -13.06 17.76
N ALA A 301 10.23 -12.06 17.18
CA ALA A 301 10.87 -11.02 16.39
C ALA A 301 11.98 -10.31 17.16
N LYS A 302 11.75 -9.99 18.45
CA LYS A 302 12.74 -9.35 19.34
C LYS A 302 13.95 -10.23 19.61
N ARG A 303 13.75 -11.51 19.94
CA ARG A 303 14.82 -12.45 20.31
C ARG A 303 15.67 -12.81 19.10
N THR A 304 15.04 -12.99 17.94
CA THR A 304 15.69 -13.48 16.72
C THR A 304 16.35 -12.36 15.93
N TYR A 305 15.74 -11.17 15.85
CA TYR A 305 16.19 -10.08 14.99
C TYR A 305 16.55 -8.81 15.76
N ARG A 306 17.87 -8.56 15.90
CA ARG A 306 18.38 -7.34 16.56
C ARG A 306 18.04 -6.10 15.72
N GLY A 307 17.36 -5.13 16.35
CA GLY A 307 17.05 -3.84 15.73
C GLY A 307 15.83 -3.85 14.80
N LEU A 308 15.10 -4.96 14.71
CA LEU A 308 13.85 -5.03 13.98
C LEU A 308 12.75 -4.26 14.72
N SER A 309 12.11 -3.34 14.02
CA SER A 309 10.92 -2.63 14.52
C SER A 309 9.64 -3.32 14.07
N VAL A 310 8.59 -3.24 14.90
CA VAL A 310 7.28 -3.82 14.58
C VAL A 310 6.23 -2.71 14.59
N SER A 311 5.48 -2.63 13.50
CA SER A 311 4.40 -1.68 13.29
C SER A 311 3.05 -2.38 13.43
N LEU A 312 2.20 -1.82 14.31
CA LEU A 312 0.89 -2.38 14.63
C LEU A 312 -0.19 -1.40 14.12
N PRO A 313 -1.00 -1.78 13.11
CA PRO A 313 -1.96 -0.87 12.48
C PRO A 313 -3.14 -0.47 13.39
N SER A 314 -3.58 -1.36 14.30
CA SER A 314 -4.69 -1.09 15.23
C SER A 314 -4.63 -2.02 16.45
N LEU A 315 -4.74 -1.46 17.65
CA LEU A 315 -4.73 -2.20 18.91
C LEU A 315 -6.01 -1.91 19.70
N LYS A 316 -6.72 -2.95 20.13
CA LYS A 316 -7.77 -2.85 21.15
C LYS A 316 -7.11 -3.16 22.50
N ILE A 317 -6.79 -2.12 23.26
CA ILE A 317 -5.92 -2.23 24.45
C ILE A 317 -6.67 -2.74 25.71
N GLY A 318 -8.00 -2.88 25.65
CA GLY A 318 -8.81 -3.39 26.77
C GLY A 318 -8.45 -4.81 27.28
N SER A 319 -7.66 -5.58 26.53
CA SER A 319 -7.24 -6.95 26.87
C SER A 319 -5.75 -7.11 27.20
N ILE A 320 -4.97 -6.01 27.23
CA ILE A 320 -3.50 -6.09 27.32
C ILE A 320 -3.01 -5.95 28.76
N GLY A 321 -2.20 -6.89 29.25
CA GLY A 321 -1.58 -6.85 30.57
C GLY A 321 -0.28 -6.03 30.62
N LYS A 322 0.33 -5.92 31.81
CA LYS A 322 1.53 -5.08 32.02
C LYS A 322 2.77 -5.60 31.28
N ASP A 323 2.93 -6.92 31.20
CA ASP A 323 4.07 -7.58 30.56
C ASP A 323 4.00 -7.43 29.04
N GLU A 324 2.79 -7.53 28.50
CA GLU A 324 2.47 -7.29 27.11
C GLU A 324 2.79 -5.86 26.67
N ILE A 325 2.40 -4.87 27.49
CA ILE A 325 2.72 -3.45 27.27
C ILE A 325 4.25 -3.22 27.27
N SER A 326 5.01 -3.90 28.14
CA SER A 326 6.48 -3.83 28.15
C SER A 326 7.10 -4.37 26.87
N ALA A 327 6.63 -5.53 26.37
CA ALA A 327 7.14 -6.12 25.14
C ALA A 327 6.92 -5.19 23.93
N MET A 328 5.76 -4.53 23.88
CA MET A 328 5.41 -3.58 22.83
C MET A 328 6.24 -2.28 22.91
N GLY A 329 6.48 -1.74 24.11
CA GLY A 329 7.19 -0.47 24.28
C GLY A 329 8.64 -0.46 23.83
N GLU A 330 9.28 -1.64 23.77
CA GLU A 330 10.65 -1.77 23.27
C GLU A 330 10.75 -1.93 21.76
N MET A 331 9.67 -2.30 21.07
CA MET A 331 9.66 -2.63 19.63
C MET A 331 8.79 -1.69 18.76
N ALA A 332 7.76 -1.10 19.35
CA ALA A 332 6.80 -0.26 18.64
C ALA A 332 7.26 1.21 18.61
N ARG A 333 6.88 1.93 17.55
CA ARG A 333 7.09 3.38 17.48
C ARG A 333 6.31 4.09 18.59
N THR A 334 6.78 5.28 18.99
CA THR A 334 6.37 6.07 20.18
C THR A 334 4.92 6.58 20.24
N GLY A 335 3.99 5.99 19.47
CA GLY A 335 2.56 6.30 19.55
C GLY A 335 1.64 5.15 19.14
N PHE A 336 0.44 5.15 19.71
CA PHE A 336 -0.62 4.17 19.43
C PHE A 336 -1.84 4.85 18.81
N THR A 337 -2.65 4.04 18.12
CA THR A 337 -3.87 4.49 17.44
C THR A 337 -5.08 3.70 17.92
N PHE A 338 -6.17 4.39 18.23
CA PHE A 338 -7.45 3.79 18.60
C PHE A 338 -8.59 4.34 17.76
N ALA A 339 -9.50 3.44 17.39
CA ALA A 339 -10.75 3.80 16.76
C ALA A 339 -11.86 3.80 17.82
N LEU A 340 -12.17 5.00 18.35
CA LEU A 340 -13.23 5.19 19.33
C LEU A 340 -14.62 5.16 18.67
N GLU A 341 -14.71 5.65 17.43
CA GLU A 341 -15.89 5.76 16.56
C GLU A 341 -16.99 6.68 17.07
N ALA A 342 -17.32 6.66 18.36
CA ALA A 342 -18.31 7.56 18.96
C ALA A 342 -17.93 7.95 20.42
N PRO A 343 -18.26 9.17 20.89
CA PRO A 343 -17.80 9.64 22.19
C PRO A 343 -18.52 8.97 23.37
N THR A 344 -19.81 8.68 23.21
CA THR A 344 -20.66 8.11 24.26
C THR A 344 -20.77 6.59 24.16
N GLY A 345 -20.98 5.94 25.31
CA GLY A 345 -21.18 4.49 25.37
C GLY A 345 -22.47 4.05 24.65
N SER A 346 -23.54 4.84 24.77
CA SER A 346 -24.81 4.61 24.08
C SER A 346 -24.63 4.53 22.57
N LEU A 347 -23.99 5.53 21.94
CA LEU A 347 -23.72 5.50 20.51
C LEU A 347 -22.81 4.34 20.13
N ARG A 348 -21.73 4.10 20.89
CA ARG A 348 -20.87 2.93 20.65
C ARG A 348 -21.66 1.62 20.67
N SER A 349 -22.66 1.48 21.53
CA SER A 349 -23.51 0.29 21.54
C SER A 349 -24.35 0.15 20.26
N ARG A 350 -24.90 1.26 19.76
CA ARG A 350 -25.61 1.28 18.46
C ARG A 350 -24.70 0.90 17.30
N LEU A 351 -23.43 1.29 17.33
CA LEU A 351 -22.43 0.90 16.32
C LEU A 351 -21.95 -0.55 16.43
N ASN A 352 -22.32 -1.25 17.51
CA ASN A 352 -21.74 -2.52 17.95
C ASN A 352 -20.22 -2.43 18.18
N LYS A 353 -19.81 -1.40 18.93
CA LYS A 353 -18.40 -1.10 19.24
C LYS A 353 -18.15 -1.22 20.74
N ASP A 354 -17.77 -2.41 21.18
CA ASP A 354 -17.45 -2.68 22.58
C ASP A 354 -16.04 -2.16 22.94
N ILE A 355 -15.94 -0.96 23.49
CA ILE A 355 -14.69 -0.35 23.97
C ILE A 355 -14.90 0.20 25.38
N ASP A 356 -14.12 -0.31 26.33
CA ASP A 356 -13.97 0.25 27.66
C ASP A 356 -12.91 1.36 27.66
N VAL A 357 -13.38 2.61 27.60
CA VAL A 357 -12.54 3.81 27.64
C VAL A 357 -11.87 3.97 29.00
N GLN A 358 -12.51 3.56 30.11
CA GLN A 358 -11.94 3.72 31.44
C GLN A 358 -10.79 2.75 31.68
N ALA A 359 -10.93 1.50 31.23
CA ALA A 359 -9.84 0.53 31.23
C ALA A 359 -8.63 1.07 30.44
N LEU A 360 -8.87 1.71 29.29
CA LEU A 360 -7.80 2.33 28.51
C LEU A 360 -7.11 3.48 29.26
N VAL A 361 -7.89 4.39 29.86
CA VAL A 361 -7.36 5.51 30.64
C VAL A 361 -6.50 5.01 31.81
N ALA A 362 -6.92 3.93 32.49
CA ALA A 362 -6.18 3.34 33.60
C ALA A 362 -4.78 2.81 33.20
N GLN A 363 -4.56 2.47 31.94
CA GLN A 363 -3.27 1.96 31.45
C GLN A 363 -2.29 3.05 30.98
N LEU A 364 -2.75 4.29 30.82
CA LEU A 364 -1.92 5.40 30.31
C LEU A 364 -0.64 5.67 31.12
N PRO A 365 -0.65 5.63 32.48
CA PRO A 365 0.58 5.85 33.24
C PRO A 365 1.68 4.84 32.91
N HIS A 366 1.30 3.57 32.71
CA HIS A 366 2.24 2.49 32.35
C HIS A 366 2.79 2.68 30.94
N LEU A 367 1.92 2.96 29.96
CA LEU A 367 2.32 3.25 28.59
C LEU A 367 3.31 4.43 28.53
N LYS A 368 3.06 5.48 29.31
CA LYS A 368 3.95 6.65 29.38
C LYS A 368 5.31 6.33 30.01
N ALA A 369 5.35 5.49 31.03
CA ALA A 369 6.60 5.03 31.66
C ALA A 369 7.51 4.32 30.65
N LEU A 370 6.93 3.65 29.66
CA LEU A 370 7.63 2.99 28.56
C LEU A 370 7.95 3.92 27.37
N GLY A 371 7.76 5.22 27.51
CA GLY A 371 8.15 6.21 26.49
C GLY A 371 7.09 6.50 25.43
N TRP A 372 5.87 5.96 25.55
CA TRP A 372 4.78 6.29 24.65
C TRP A 372 4.23 7.67 25.00
N ARG A 373 4.19 8.56 24.00
CA ARG A 373 3.79 9.97 24.23
C ARG A 373 2.68 10.43 23.30
N ARG A 374 2.54 9.80 22.13
CA ARG A 374 1.55 10.20 21.12
C ARG A 374 0.39 9.22 21.07
N LEU A 375 -0.83 9.76 21.02
CA LEU A 375 -2.07 9.04 20.89
C LEU A 375 -2.84 9.57 19.67
N LYS A 376 -3.23 8.67 18.76
CA LYS A 376 -4.15 9.00 17.65
C LYS A 376 -5.52 8.38 17.90
N LEU A 377 -6.58 9.17 17.87
CA LEU A 377 -7.95 8.73 18.04
C LEU A 377 -8.72 8.92 16.74
N TYR A 378 -9.57 7.97 16.36
CA TYR A 378 -10.55 8.11 15.29
C TYR A 378 -11.96 8.22 15.87
N LEU A 379 -12.71 9.17 15.32
CA LEU A 379 -14.09 9.44 15.64
C LEU A 379 -14.88 9.55 14.32
N MET A 380 -16.09 9.02 14.32
CA MET A 380 -17.05 9.22 13.24
C MET A 380 -18.18 10.14 13.70
N VAL A 381 -18.75 10.92 12.77
CA VAL A 381 -19.87 11.83 13.04
C VAL A 381 -20.94 11.71 11.96
N GLY A 382 -22.17 12.11 12.27
CA GLY A 382 -23.27 12.08 11.30
C GLY A 382 -24.08 10.79 11.34
N PHE A 383 -24.10 10.09 12.49
CA PHE A 383 -25.01 8.94 12.66
C PHE A 383 -26.45 9.43 12.91
N PRO A 384 -27.48 8.74 12.41
CA PRO A 384 -28.88 9.19 12.56
C PRO A 384 -29.38 9.37 14.00
N TRP A 385 -28.77 8.69 14.97
CA TRP A 385 -29.15 8.78 16.40
C TRP A 385 -28.25 9.73 17.21
N GLU A 386 -27.30 10.40 16.57
CA GLU A 386 -26.33 11.26 17.21
C GLU A 386 -26.96 12.58 17.66
N THR A 387 -26.71 12.95 18.91
CA THR A 387 -27.17 14.21 19.51
C THR A 387 -26.01 15.18 19.74
N ASP A 388 -26.30 16.46 19.94
CA ASP A 388 -25.28 17.47 20.28
C ASP A 388 -24.55 17.12 21.59
N ASP A 389 -25.25 16.56 22.58
CA ASP A 389 -24.65 16.08 23.82
C ASP A 389 -23.63 14.97 23.57
N ASP A 390 -23.91 14.07 22.63
CA ASP A 390 -22.96 13.03 22.23
C ASP A 390 -21.68 13.65 21.64
N LEU A 391 -21.80 14.68 20.80
CA LEU A 391 -20.67 15.38 20.21
C LEU A 391 -19.83 16.11 21.27
N LEU A 392 -20.49 16.77 22.22
CA LEU A 392 -19.84 17.52 23.31
C LEU A 392 -19.14 16.60 24.32
N ALA A 393 -19.64 15.38 24.52
CA ALA A 393 -19.03 14.37 25.39
C ALA A 393 -17.60 13.98 25.00
N ILE A 394 -17.14 14.32 23.78
CA ILE A 394 -15.74 14.13 23.37
C ILE A 394 -14.77 14.84 24.33
N ARG A 395 -15.16 15.97 24.92
CA ARG A 395 -14.32 16.69 25.88
C ARG A 395 -14.02 15.84 27.11
N ASP A 396 -15.04 15.15 27.62
CA ASP A 396 -14.93 14.31 28.81
C ASP A 396 -14.11 13.06 28.53
N VAL A 397 -14.24 12.50 27.32
CA VAL A 397 -13.40 11.38 26.87
C VAL A 397 -11.92 11.78 26.78
N ILE A 398 -11.62 12.96 26.25
CA ILE A 398 -10.24 13.39 25.96
C ILE A 398 -9.50 13.91 27.19
N THR A 399 -10.22 14.51 28.15
CA THR A 399 -9.63 15.15 29.34
C THR A 399 -8.71 14.23 30.13
N PRO A 400 -9.07 12.96 30.44
CA PRO A 400 -8.17 12.03 31.13
C PRO A 400 -6.88 11.73 30.37
N PHE A 401 -6.92 11.62 29.03
CA PHE A 401 -5.72 11.41 28.22
C PHE A 401 -4.76 12.60 28.30
N ARG A 402 -5.31 13.82 28.32
CA ARG A 402 -4.52 15.05 28.47
C ARG A 402 -3.97 15.20 29.89
N ALA A 403 -4.76 14.86 30.91
CA ALA A 403 -4.30 14.83 32.30
C ALA A 403 -3.14 13.83 32.50
N ALA A 404 -3.15 12.70 31.78
CA ALA A 404 -2.01 11.77 31.73
C ALA A 404 -0.79 12.33 30.98
N GLY A 405 -0.89 13.48 30.32
CA GLY A 405 0.19 14.16 29.59
C GLY A 405 0.49 13.56 28.22
N MET A 406 -0.53 12.99 27.55
CA MET A 406 -0.42 12.47 26.18
C MET A 406 -0.59 13.59 25.12
N ASP A 407 0.16 13.48 24.02
CA ASP A 407 -0.04 14.25 22.79
C ASP A 407 -1.16 13.61 21.95
N VAL A 408 -2.35 14.19 21.99
CA VAL A 408 -3.56 13.62 21.39
C VAL A 408 -3.84 14.24 20.02
N ASN A 409 -3.94 13.38 19.01
CA ASN A 409 -4.34 13.71 17.65
C ASN A 409 -5.71 13.05 17.37
N LEU A 410 -6.77 13.84 17.29
CA LEU A 410 -8.10 13.36 16.95
C LEU A 410 -8.32 13.48 15.44
N SER A 411 -8.74 12.39 14.80
CA SER A 411 -9.14 12.34 13.39
C SER A 411 -10.65 12.09 13.33
N VAL A 412 -11.39 13.02 12.75
CA VAL A 412 -12.85 12.96 12.61
C VAL A 412 -13.22 12.64 11.16
N SER A 413 -14.18 11.76 10.93
CA SER A 413 -14.66 11.45 9.58
C SER A 413 -16.18 11.34 9.56
N PRO A 414 -16.88 11.89 8.55
CA PRO A 414 -18.30 11.64 8.37
C PRO A 414 -18.62 10.15 8.26
N PHE A 415 -19.79 9.77 8.75
CA PHE A 415 -20.37 8.45 8.54
C PHE A 415 -20.79 8.33 7.08
N THR A 416 -20.25 7.33 6.40
CA THR A 416 -20.58 6.99 5.02
C THR A 416 -21.20 5.59 4.99
N PRO A 417 -22.51 5.45 4.72
CA PRO A 417 -23.16 4.14 4.64
C PRO A 417 -22.57 3.32 3.50
N LYS A 418 -22.28 2.03 3.76
CA LYS A 418 -21.65 1.13 2.80
C LYS A 418 -22.56 -0.07 2.47
N PRO A 419 -22.53 -0.57 1.22
CA PRO A 419 -23.14 -1.83 0.82
C PRO A 419 -22.83 -2.98 1.77
N HIS A 420 -23.74 -3.95 1.88
CA HIS A 420 -23.52 -5.19 2.66
C HIS A 420 -23.20 -4.97 4.14
N THR A 421 -23.60 -3.83 4.69
CA THR A 421 -23.53 -3.54 6.12
C THR A 421 -24.93 -3.36 6.68
N PRO A 422 -25.17 -3.59 7.99
CA PRO A 422 -26.45 -3.26 8.61
C PRO A 422 -26.87 -1.80 8.39
N PHE A 423 -25.92 -0.88 8.21
CA PHE A 423 -26.21 0.54 7.98
C PHE A 423 -26.39 0.93 6.51
N GLN A 424 -26.43 -0.02 5.59
CA GLN A 424 -26.62 0.26 4.16
C GLN A 424 -27.92 1.03 3.84
N TRP A 425 -28.95 0.87 4.69
CA TRP A 425 -30.26 1.53 4.56
C TRP A 425 -30.35 2.91 5.22
N LEU A 426 -29.39 3.28 6.06
CA LEU A 426 -29.41 4.56 6.76
C LEU A 426 -29.05 5.72 5.84
N PRO A 427 -29.60 6.93 6.08
CA PRO A 427 -29.15 8.13 5.39
C PRO A 427 -27.75 8.54 5.87
N MET A 428 -27.05 9.26 5.00
CA MET A 428 -25.91 10.10 5.35
C MET A 428 -26.41 11.54 5.57
N ASP A 429 -25.88 12.23 6.57
CA ASP A 429 -26.19 13.65 6.78
C ASP A 429 -25.72 14.51 5.60
N GLU A 430 -26.42 15.63 5.38
CA GLU A 430 -26.06 16.62 4.36
C GLU A 430 -24.71 17.27 4.66
N GLU A 431 -24.05 17.76 3.62
CA GLU A 431 -22.69 18.32 3.71
C GLU A 431 -22.57 19.44 4.76
N ASN A 432 -23.53 20.37 4.78
CA ASN A 432 -23.56 21.49 5.73
C ASN A 432 -23.74 21.01 7.17
N VAL A 433 -24.61 20.03 7.39
CA VAL A 433 -24.85 19.44 8.73
C VAL A 433 -23.59 18.72 9.22
N LEU A 434 -22.91 17.96 8.35
CA LEU A 434 -21.63 17.34 8.68
C LEU A 434 -20.56 18.38 9.06
N ALA A 435 -20.49 19.49 8.30
CA ALA A 435 -19.55 20.57 8.58
C ALA A 435 -19.84 21.24 9.93
N GLU A 436 -21.12 21.49 10.25
CA GLU A 436 -21.56 22.03 11.54
C GLU A 436 -21.16 21.10 12.70
N LYS A 437 -21.45 19.79 12.60
CA LYS A 437 -21.07 18.80 13.62
C LYS A 437 -19.56 18.72 13.85
N ILE A 438 -18.75 18.79 12.79
CA ILE A 438 -17.29 18.85 12.89
C ILE A 438 -16.84 20.13 13.60
N MET A 439 -17.51 21.26 13.33
CA MET A 439 -17.21 22.53 14.00
C MET A 439 -17.55 22.48 15.50
N VAL A 440 -18.66 21.87 15.89
CA VAL A 440 -19.02 21.63 17.30
C VAL A 440 -17.88 20.91 18.04
N ILE A 441 -17.34 19.82 17.48
CA ILE A 441 -16.20 19.09 18.06
C ILE A 441 -14.95 19.96 18.16
N LYS A 442 -14.63 20.71 17.10
CA LYS A 442 -13.45 21.59 17.08
C LYS A 442 -13.54 22.66 18.15
N ASP A 443 -14.72 23.26 18.32
CA ASP A 443 -14.95 24.30 19.33
C ASP A 443 -14.93 23.73 20.74
N ALA A 444 -15.52 22.56 20.97
CA ALA A 444 -15.43 21.83 22.24
C ALA A 444 -13.97 21.55 22.66
N LEU A 445 -13.06 21.40 21.69
CA LEU A 445 -11.65 21.06 21.92
C LEU A 445 -10.67 22.25 21.77
N LYS A 446 -11.13 23.45 21.42
CA LYS A 446 -10.31 24.63 21.03
C LYS A 446 -9.23 25.06 22.03
N LYS A 447 -9.36 24.68 23.31
CA LYS A 447 -8.41 25.03 24.39
C LYS A 447 -7.80 23.82 25.10
N THR A 448 -7.97 22.62 24.55
CA THR A 448 -7.47 21.38 25.15
C THR A 448 -6.03 21.03 24.73
N GLY A 449 -5.52 21.71 23.68
CA GLY A 449 -4.22 21.40 23.04
C GLY A 449 -4.27 20.16 22.14
N VAL A 450 -5.46 19.61 21.88
CA VAL A 450 -5.67 18.47 20.99
C VAL A 450 -5.61 18.91 19.54
N ARG A 451 -4.89 18.16 18.70
CA ARG A 451 -4.88 18.41 17.26
C ARG A 451 -6.06 17.69 16.60
N VAL A 452 -7.06 18.44 16.16
CA VAL A 452 -8.20 17.91 15.41
C VAL A 452 -7.90 17.98 13.90
N ARG A 453 -7.92 16.82 13.25
CA ARG A 453 -7.92 16.68 11.79
C ARG A 453 -9.28 16.10 11.39
N TYR A 454 -9.82 16.51 10.26
CA TYR A 454 -11.09 15.99 9.78
C TYR A 454 -11.02 15.67 8.30
N ARG A 455 -11.84 14.72 7.87
CA ARG A 455 -12.10 14.42 6.47
C ARG A 455 -12.93 15.54 5.86
N ASP A 456 -12.56 15.97 4.66
CA ASP A 456 -13.34 16.92 3.89
C ASP A 456 -14.77 16.39 3.66
N THR A 457 -15.78 17.24 3.90
CA THR A 457 -17.19 16.85 3.86
C THR A 457 -17.65 16.58 2.45
N SER A 458 -17.25 17.40 1.47
CA SER A 458 -17.60 17.21 0.06
C SER A 458 -17.02 15.89 -0.46
N VAL A 459 -15.78 15.57 -0.07
CA VAL A 459 -15.17 14.27 -0.39
C VAL A 459 -15.98 13.11 0.21
N SER A 460 -16.43 13.23 1.46
CA SER A 460 -17.20 12.18 2.13
C SER A 460 -18.56 11.96 1.46
N VAL A 461 -19.21 13.04 1.00
CA VAL A 461 -20.45 12.96 0.22
C VAL A 461 -20.23 12.18 -1.07
N VAL A 462 -19.15 12.46 -1.82
CA VAL A 462 -18.80 11.69 -3.02
C VAL A 462 -18.55 10.21 -2.70
N GLU A 463 -17.85 9.90 -1.60
CA GLU A 463 -17.66 8.52 -1.15
C GLU A 463 -18.99 7.81 -0.83
N GLY A 464 -19.98 8.54 -0.30
CA GLY A 464 -21.32 8.02 -0.04
C GLY A 464 -22.14 7.78 -1.29
N ILE A 465 -22.06 8.71 -2.25
CA ILE A 465 -22.68 8.59 -3.57
C ILE A 465 -22.12 7.36 -4.29
N VAL A 466 -20.80 7.30 -4.47
CA VAL A 466 -20.14 6.24 -5.24
C VAL A 466 -20.31 4.87 -4.59
N ALA A 467 -20.21 4.76 -3.26
CA ALA A 467 -20.34 3.47 -2.58
C ALA A 467 -21.72 2.83 -2.77
N ARG A 468 -22.80 3.63 -2.79
CA ARG A 468 -24.19 3.14 -2.91
C ARG A 468 -24.82 3.39 -4.28
N ALA A 469 -23.99 3.67 -5.28
CA ALA A 469 -24.44 3.94 -6.63
C ALA A 469 -25.00 2.71 -7.33
N ASP A 470 -25.77 2.96 -8.38
CA ASP A 470 -26.24 1.99 -9.37
C ASP A 470 -25.55 2.24 -10.72
N GLU A 471 -25.98 1.53 -11.77
CA GLU A 471 -25.41 1.61 -13.12
C GLU A 471 -25.54 3.00 -13.78
N ARG A 472 -26.42 3.88 -13.29
CA ARG A 472 -26.60 5.23 -13.84
C ARG A 472 -25.38 6.11 -13.60
N LEU A 473 -24.63 5.82 -12.53
CA LEU A 473 -23.44 6.57 -12.18
C LEU A 473 -22.25 6.29 -13.12
N ALA A 474 -22.35 5.29 -14.01
CA ALA A 474 -21.31 5.05 -15.00
C ALA A 474 -21.06 6.28 -15.89
N SER A 475 -22.10 6.99 -16.34
CA SER A 475 -21.94 8.21 -17.14
C SER A 475 -21.39 9.40 -16.35
N LEU A 476 -21.51 9.41 -15.02
CA LEU A 476 -20.82 10.41 -14.19
C LEU A 476 -19.31 10.24 -14.33
N PHE A 477 -18.80 9.01 -14.22
CA PHE A 477 -17.35 8.77 -14.31
C PHE A 477 -16.78 9.13 -15.69
N GLU A 478 -17.55 8.92 -16.75
CA GLU A 478 -17.19 9.39 -18.10
C GLU A 478 -17.15 10.92 -18.17
N HIS A 479 -18.17 11.61 -17.65
CA HIS A 479 -18.21 13.07 -17.57
C HIS A 479 -17.00 13.64 -16.79
N LEU A 480 -16.68 13.05 -15.63
CA LEU A 480 -15.52 13.44 -14.84
C LEU A 480 -14.22 13.24 -15.62
N HIS A 481 -14.07 12.10 -16.29
CA HIS A 481 -12.91 11.82 -17.12
C HIS A 481 -12.75 12.82 -18.28
N ASP A 482 -13.84 13.13 -18.98
CA ASP A 482 -13.85 14.06 -20.11
C ASP A 482 -13.46 15.50 -19.69
N ARG A 483 -13.78 15.88 -18.45
CA ARG A 483 -13.33 17.14 -17.83
C ARG A 483 -11.90 17.07 -17.27
N GLY A 484 -11.19 15.96 -17.45
CA GLY A 484 -9.82 15.77 -16.99
C GLY A 484 -9.70 15.58 -15.48
N VAL A 485 -10.72 15.08 -14.80
CA VAL A 485 -10.65 14.70 -13.39
C VAL A 485 -9.88 13.38 -13.24
N ARG A 486 -8.91 13.36 -12.33
CA ARG A 486 -8.07 12.20 -11.96
C ARG A 486 -7.32 12.50 -10.68
N LEU A 487 -6.74 11.48 -10.05
CA LEU A 487 -5.94 11.58 -8.82
C LEU A 487 -6.70 12.23 -7.66
N GLU A 488 -8.02 12.07 -7.61
CA GLU A 488 -8.92 12.75 -6.67
C GLU A 488 -8.68 12.39 -5.19
N ALA A 489 -7.97 11.30 -4.91
CA ALA A 489 -7.49 11.00 -3.55
C ALA A 489 -6.50 12.06 -3.01
N TRP A 490 -5.91 12.87 -3.89
CA TRP A 490 -4.96 13.93 -3.59
C TRP A 490 -5.68 15.27 -3.59
N ARG A 491 -5.53 16.04 -2.51
CA ARG A 491 -6.29 17.26 -2.25
C ARG A 491 -6.15 18.29 -3.37
N GLU A 492 -4.97 18.36 -4.00
CA GLU A 492 -4.69 19.29 -5.10
C GLU A 492 -5.42 18.96 -6.42
N PHE A 493 -6.03 17.78 -6.53
CA PHE A 493 -6.78 17.35 -7.72
C PHE A 493 -8.29 17.17 -7.48
N PHE A 494 -8.73 17.06 -6.23
CA PHE A 494 -10.15 16.93 -5.93
C PHE A 494 -10.91 18.24 -6.22
N SER A 495 -12.01 18.14 -6.96
CA SER A 495 -12.99 19.21 -7.12
C SER A 495 -14.40 18.62 -7.05
N PHE A 496 -15.26 19.22 -6.23
CA PHE A 496 -16.66 18.79 -6.10
C PHE A 496 -17.56 19.35 -7.21
N GLU A 497 -17.15 20.44 -7.87
CA GLU A 497 -17.95 21.11 -8.90
C GLU A 497 -18.33 20.20 -10.08
N PRO A 498 -17.42 19.41 -10.69
CA PRO A 498 -17.79 18.47 -11.77
C PRO A 498 -18.85 17.43 -11.39
N TYR A 499 -18.94 17.08 -10.09
CA TYR A 499 -20.01 16.20 -9.63
C TYR A 499 -21.35 16.94 -9.65
N ARG A 500 -21.42 18.15 -9.09
CA ARG A 500 -22.64 18.96 -9.11
C ARG A 500 -23.14 19.22 -10.51
N ASP A 501 -22.23 19.64 -11.41
CA ASP A 501 -22.54 19.91 -12.82
C ASP A 501 -23.23 18.71 -13.47
N TRP A 502 -22.70 17.50 -13.29
CA TRP A 502 -23.30 16.30 -13.86
C TRP A 502 -24.70 16.02 -13.30
N PHE A 503 -24.90 16.16 -11.98
CA PHE A 503 -26.21 15.95 -11.36
C PHE A 503 -27.24 16.99 -11.84
N GLU A 504 -26.85 18.26 -11.97
CA GLU A 504 -27.67 19.33 -12.51
C GLU A 504 -28.02 19.11 -13.99
N GLU A 505 -27.03 18.82 -14.83
CA GLU A 505 -27.18 18.55 -16.28
C GLU A 505 -28.12 17.36 -16.54
N ASN A 506 -28.11 16.35 -15.66
CA ASN A 506 -28.92 15.14 -15.81
C ASN A 506 -30.25 15.19 -15.04
N SER A 507 -30.57 16.32 -14.39
CA SER A 507 -31.75 16.46 -13.51
C SER A 507 -31.84 15.33 -12.47
N ALA A 508 -30.68 14.89 -11.97
CA ALA A 508 -30.55 13.83 -10.98
C ALA A 508 -30.35 14.44 -9.58
N ASP A 509 -30.84 13.75 -8.55
CA ASP A 509 -30.66 14.16 -7.16
C ASP A 509 -29.58 13.31 -6.47
N MET A 510 -28.56 13.95 -5.90
CA MET A 510 -27.53 13.29 -5.09
C MET A 510 -28.14 12.50 -3.91
N ARG A 511 -29.27 12.97 -3.37
CA ARG A 511 -30.01 12.30 -2.29
C ARG A 511 -30.54 10.93 -2.66
N ALA A 512 -30.67 10.61 -3.95
CA ALA A 512 -30.97 9.24 -4.37
C ALA A 512 -29.89 8.24 -3.92
N TYR A 513 -28.66 8.71 -3.72
CA TYR A 513 -27.51 7.89 -3.31
C TYR A 513 -27.11 8.11 -1.85
N THR A 514 -27.35 9.29 -1.26
CA THR A 514 -27.02 9.62 0.14
C THR A 514 -28.19 9.47 1.12
N GLY A 515 -29.43 9.44 0.63
CA GLY A 515 -30.64 9.28 1.45
C GLY A 515 -30.82 7.89 2.06
N GLY A 516 -31.85 7.76 2.90
CA GLY A 516 -32.29 6.48 3.46
C GLY A 516 -32.92 5.59 2.38
N ARG A 517 -32.83 4.28 2.58
CA ARG A 517 -33.39 3.29 1.64
C ARG A 517 -34.39 2.37 2.35
N ASP A 518 -35.44 1.98 1.62
CA ASP A 518 -36.38 0.98 2.11
C ASP A 518 -35.70 -0.39 2.24
N ARG A 519 -35.98 -1.09 3.34
CA ARG A 519 -35.48 -2.45 3.61
C ARG A 519 -36.11 -3.48 2.69
N ALA A 520 -37.33 -3.25 2.22
CA ALA A 520 -38.01 -4.14 1.28
C ALA A 520 -37.60 -3.89 -0.18
N GLY A 521 -36.99 -2.74 -0.46
CA GLY A 521 -36.53 -2.37 -1.80
C GLY A 521 -35.29 -3.16 -2.22
N ARG A 522 -35.22 -3.47 -3.52
CA ARG A 522 -34.02 -4.08 -4.12
C ARG A 522 -32.87 -3.07 -4.15
N LEU A 523 -31.70 -3.49 -3.70
CA LEU A 523 -30.47 -2.69 -3.72
C LEU A 523 -29.59 -3.08 -4.93
N PRO A 524 -28.81 -2.14 -5.49
CA PRO A 524 -27.94 -2.41 -6.65
C PRO A 524 -26.96 -3.57 -6.44
N TRP A 525 -26.49 -3.73 -5.20
CA TRP A 525 -25.50 -4.74 -4.81
C TRP A 525 -26.11 -6.07 -4.34
N ASP A 526 -27.44 -6.24 -4.34
CA ASP A 526 -28.10 -7.51 -3.94
C ASP A 526 -27.69 -8.70 -4.81
N MET A 527 -27.16 -8.44 -6.00
CA MET A 527 -26.59 -9.47 -6.88
C MET A 527 -25.35 -10.13 -6.28
N VAL A 528 -24.64 -9.52 -5.32
CA VAL A 528 -23.46 -10.11 -4.70
C VAL A 528 -23.88 -10.91 -3.48
N ASP A 529 -23.79 -12.24 -3.58
CA ASP A 529 -24.05 -13.14 -2.46
C ASP A 529 -22.90 -13.13 -1.47
N MET A 530 -23.14 -12.50 -0.32
CA MET A 530 -22.17 -12.43 0.76
C MET A 530 -22.06 -13.74 1.57
N GLY A 531 -23.01 -14.66 1.40
CA GLY A 531 -23.17 -15.87 2.21
C GLY A 531 -23.82 -15.63 3.59
N LEU A 532 -24.39 -14.45 3.81
CA LEU A 532 -25.11 -14.11 5.05
C LEU A 532 -26.57 -14.57 4.97
N ASP A 533 -27.16 -14.90 6.11
CA ASP A 533 -28.60 -15.06 6.23
C ASP A 533 -29.32 -13.76 5.82
N GLY A 534 -30.39 -13.88 5.03
CA GLY A 534 -31.07 -12.74 4.42
C GLY A 534 -31.70 -11.77 5.43
N THR A 535 -31.94 -12.20 6.66
CA THR A 535 -32.54 -11.36 7.71
C THR A 535 -31.49 -10.70 8.61
N PHE A 536 -30.27 -11.25 8.66
CA PHE A 536 -29.26 -10.90 9.64
C PHE A 536 -28.88 -9.41 9.65
N LEU A 537 -28.64 -8.81 8.48
CA LEU A 537 -28.31 -7.38 8.39
C LEU A 537 -29.46 -6.50 8.90
N GLY A 538 -30.71 -6.89 8.61
CA GLY A 538 -31.90 -6.20 9.10
C GLY A 538 -32.03 -6.29 10.61
N THR A 539 -31.84 -7.48 11.19
CA THR A 539 -31.85 -7.68 12.64
C THR A 539 -30.76 -6.86 13.34
N GLU A 540 -29.56 -6.77 12.76
CA GLU A 540 -28.50 -5.92 13.31
C GLU A 540 -28.84 -4.42 13.24
N LEU A 541 -29.56 -3.97 12.22
CA LEU A 541 -30.08 -2.60 12.16
C LEU A 541 -31.13 -2.36 13.26
N ASP A 542 -32.03 -3.32 13.50
CA ASP A 542 -33.04 -3.22 14.56
C ASP A 542 -32.38 -3.11 15.95
N LYS A 543 -31.34 -3.93 16.21
CA LYS A 543 -30.52 -3.84 17.42
C LYS A 543 -29.77 -2.51 17.55
N ALA A 544 -29.31 -1.92 16.45
CA ALA A 544 -28.73 -0.59 16.47
C ALA A 544 -29.76 0.48 16.91
N GLY A 545 -31.02 0.30 16.53
CA GLY A 545 -32.13 1.15 16.96
C GLY A 545 -32.43 1.08 18.47
N SER A 546 -32.29 -0.11 19.08
CA SER A 546 -32.47 -0.29 20.53
C SER A 546 -31.19 -0.07 21.36
N GLY A 547 -30.01 -0.03 20.71
CA GLY A 547 -28.72 0.00 21.39
C GLY A 547 -28.29 -1.37 21.94
N GLU A 548 -28.96 -2.44 21.54
CA GLU A 548 -28.59 -3.80 21.90
C GLU A 548 -27.26 -4.19 21.23
N MET A 549 -26.36 -4.80 22.00
CA MET A 549 -25.06 -5.27 21.53
C MET A 549 -25.14 -6.68 20.97
N THR A 550 -24.35 -6.94 19.93
CA THR A 550 -24.16 -8.28 19.38
C THR A 550 -22.75 -8.76 19.72
N VAL A 551 -22.66 -9.98 20.25
CA VAL A 551 -21.39 -10.58 20.68
C VAL A 551 -20.38 -10.64 19.52
N SER A 552 -19.11 -10.38 19.83
CA SER A 552 -18.01 -10.56 18.88
C SER A 552 -17.86 -12.04 18.52
N CYS A 553 -17.55 -12.32 17.25
CA CYS A 553 -17.26 -13.68 16.75
C CYS A 553 -16.09 -14.37 17.49
N LEU A 554 -15.27 -13.60 18.20
CA LEU A 554 -14.17 -14.11 19.02
C LEU A 554 -14.66 -14.68 20.36
N ALA A 555 -15.75 -14.12 20.90
CA ALA A 555 -16.33 -14.50 22.19
C ALA A 555 -17.56 -15.41 22.05
N GLY A 556 -18.24 -15.39 20.90
CA GLY A 556 -19.41 -16.24 20.62
C GLY A 556 -19.91 -16.08 19.19
N CYS A 557 -20.83 -16.96 18.75
CA CYS A 557 -21.37 -16.89 17.39
C CYS A 557 -22.50 -15.86 17.29
N ALA A 558 -22.42 -14.94 16.33
CA ALA A 558 -23.49 -13.98 16.01
C ALA A 558 -24.61 -14.57 15.12
N ALA A 559 -24.55 -15.87 14.81
CA ALA A 559 -25.54 -16.61 14.01
C ALA A 559 -25.86 -15.99 12.63
N CYS A 560 -24.86 -15.41 11.95
CA CYS A 560 -25.04 -14.73 10.66
C CYS A 560 -25.25 -15.63 9.43
N GLY A 561 -25.31 -16.95 9.58
CA GLY A 561 -25.54 -17.91 8.49
C GLY A 561 -24.29 -18.44 7.77
N LEU A 562 -23.09 -17.88 8.01
CA LEU A 562 -21.85 -18.28 7.28
C LEU A 562 -21.32 -19.69 7.58
N GLY A 563 -21.85 -20.41 8.59
CA GLY A 563 -21.41 -21.77 8.92
C GLY A 563 -19.95 -21.87 9.40
N CYS A 564 -19.44 -20.84 10.09
CA CYS A 564 -18.04 -20.78 10.52
C CYS A 564 -17.68 -21.89 11.52
N SER A 565 -16.49 -22.48 11.37
CA SER A 565 -15.88 -23.42 12.33
C SER A 565 -14.94 -22.75 13.33
N LEU A 566 -15.07 -21.43 13.54
CA LEU A 566 -14.16 -20.70 14.44
C LEU A 566 -14.21 -21.30 15.84
N PRO A 567 -13.06 -21.66 16.44
CA PRO A 567 -13.05 -22.08 17.83
C PRO A 567 -13.56 -20.93 18.68
N GLN A 568 -14.69 -21.14 19.39
CA GLN A 568 -15.17 -20.18 20.37
C GLN A 568 -14.10 -20.05 21.45
N ARG A 569 -13.57 -18.83 21.64
CA ARG A 569 -12.55 -18.60 22.66
C ARG A 569 -13.21 -17.92 23.84
N THR A 570 -13.17 -18.56 25.00
CA THR A 570 -13.23 -17.81 26.25
C THR A 570 -11.96 -16.97 26.29
N PHE A 571 -12.07 -15.64 26.36
CA PHE A 571 -10.94 -14.77 26.68
C PHE A 571 -10.35 -15.29 28.01
N ARG A 572 -9.20 -15.97 27.95
CA ARG A 572 -8.69 -17.01 28.88
C ARG A 572 -9.19 -18.43 28.56
N GLN A 573 -8.48 -19.10 27.67
CA GLN A 573 -8.11 -20.49 27.94
C GLN A 573 -6.63 -20.50 28.29
N GLU A 574 -6.31 -21.33 29.29
CA GLU A 574 -4.98 -21.51 29.84
C GLU A 574 -3.96 -21.73 28.71
N ARG A 575 -2.86 -20.96 28.79
CA ARG A 575 -1.70 -21.16 27.93
C ARG A 575 -1.35 -22.66 27.96
N PRO A 576 -0.98 -23.29 26.83
CA PRO A 576 -0.22 -24.52 26.90
C PRO A 576 0.96 -24.28 27.84
N GLU A 577 1.05 -25.07 28.91
CA GLU A 577 2.18 -25.01 29.82
C GLU A 577 3.47 -25.17 29.01
N GLY A 578 4.30 -24.13 29.07
CA GLY A 578 5.71 -24.15 28.71
C GLY A 578 6.08 -24.96 27.46
N VAL A 579 6.03 -24.33 26.28
CA VAL A 579 7.14 -24.58 25.36
C VAL A 579 8.37 -24.01 26.07
N THR A 580 9.16 -24.89 26.69
CA THR A 580 10.51 -24.57 27.18
C THR A 580 11.36 -24.23 25.97
N VAL A 581 11.24 -23.00 25.50
CA VAL A 581 12.19 -22.41 24.58
C VAL A 581 13.43 -22.12 25.41
N SER A 582 14.45 -22.94 25.23
CA SER A 582 15.72 -22.83 25.96
C SER A 582 16.24 -21.40 25.90
N ASP A 583 16.43 -20.79 27.08
CA ASP A 583 17.11 -19.52 27.24
C ASP A 583 18.62 -19.69 27.05
N ALA A 584 19.02 -19.96 25.80
CA ALA A 584 20.39 -19.73 25.37
C ALA A 584 20.54 -18.23 25.07
N ALA A 585 20.96 -17.51 26.09
CA ALA A 585 21.34 -16.11 25.99
C ALA A 585 22.45 -15.92 24.95
N VAL A 586 22.12 -15.37 23.78
CA VAL A 586 23.11 -14.74 22.90
C VAL A 586 23.41 -13.35 23.47
N ARG A 587 24.18 -13.34 24.56
CA ARG A 587 24.97 -12.17 24.98
C ARG A 587 26.37 -12.38 24.42
N THR A 588 26.60 -12.03 23.16
CA THR A 588 27.97 -11.85 22.69
C THR A 588 28.46 -10.51 23.16
N ALA A 589 29.48 -10.56 24.01
CA ALA A 589 30.26 -9.43 24.50
C ALA A 589 30.65 -8.50 23.34
N GLU A 590 30.24 -7.23 23.42
CA GLU A 590 30.96 -6.16 22.73
C GLU A 590 32.31 -6.01 23.43
N ALA A 591 33.28 -6.81 23.01
CA ALA A 591 34.68 -6.55 23.30
C ALA A 591 35.06 -5.20 22.69
N ALA A 592 35.83 -4.44 23.44
CA ALA A 592 36.33 -3.09 23.20
C ALA A 592 37.32 -3.01 22.01
N GLU A 593 36.94 -3.46 20.83
CA GLU A 593 37.72 -3.27 19.60
C GLU A 593 37.38 -1.93 18.93
N ALA A 594 38.40 -1.29 18.37
CA ALA A 594 38.26 -0.03 17.66
C ALA A 594 37.30 -0.17 16.46
N PRO A 595 36.48 0.86 16.15
CA PRO A 595 35.61 0.82 14.97
C PRO A 595 36.40 0.62 13.69
N LYS A 596 35.88 -0.20 12.78
CA LYS A 596 36.38 -0.36 11.42
C LYS A 596 35.55 0.45 10.45
N LYS A 597 36.21 1.05 9.47
CA LYS A 597 35.57 1.75 8.35
C LYS A 597 35.79 0.95 7.08
N PHE A 598 34.72 0.74 6.32
CA PHE A 598 34.79 0.15 5.00
C PHE A 598 34.25 1.14 4.00
N THR A 599 35.00 1.41 2.94
CA THR A 599 34.57 2.27 1.84
C THR A 599 34.35 1.42 0.60
N PHE A 600 33.14 1.50 0.04
CA PHE A 600 32.71 0.73 -1.13
C PHE A 600 32.60 1.65 -2.33
N ARG A 601 33.19 1.25 -3.46
CA ARG A 601 32.96 1.92 -4.74
C ARG A 601 31.75 1.29 -5.42
N TYR A 602 30.83 2.12 -5.88
CA TYR A 602 29.64 1.67 -6.58
C TYR A 602 29.36 2.49 -7.83
N GLY A 603 28.53 1.90 -8.71
CA GLY A 603 28.02 2.55 -9.90
C GLY A 603 26.50 2.60 -9.89
N LYS A 604 25.98 3.57 -10.63
CA LYS A 604 24.56 3.80 -10.91
C LYS A 604 24.41 4.15 -12.39
N TYR A 605 23.84 3.26 -13.17
CA TYR A 605 23.77 3.35 -14.63
C TYR A 605 22.45 2.76 -15.15
N GLY A 606 22.17 2.93 -16.44
CA GLY A 606 20.90 2.48 -17.00
C GLY A 606 19.73 3.23 -16.39
N ASP A 607 18.60 2.54 -16.20
CA ASP A 607 17.39 3.17 -15.66
C ASP A 607 17.57 3.61 -14.18
N ALA A 608 18.50 2.99 -13.45
CA ALA A 608 18.84 3.39 -12.08
C ALA A 608 19.39 4.83 -11.99
N ARG A 609 19.82 5.45 -13.11
CA ARG A 609 20.25 6.86 -13.18
C ARG A 609 19.19 7.83 -12.62
N TYR A 610 17.92 7.46 -12.68
CA TYR A 610 16.79 8.25 -12.21
C TYR A 610 16.51 8.16 -10.70
N ILE A 611 17.13 7.22 -9.99
CA ILE A 611 16.93 7.06 -8.54
C ILE A 611 17.60 8.23 -7.79
N GLY A 612 16.88 8.84 -6.85
CA GLY A 612 17.39 9.95 -6.04
C GLY A 612 18.57 9.53 -5.14
N HIS A 613 19.40 10.49 -4.72
CA HIS A 613 20.57 10.19 -3.89
C HIS A 613 20.21 9.55 -2.54
N LEU A 614 19.15 10.05 -1.88
CA LEU A 614 18.68 9.49 -0.61
C LEU A 614 18.13 8.06 -0.78
N ASP A 615 17.41 7.80 -1.87
CA ASP A 615 16.90 6.46 -2.16
C ASP A 615 18.04 5.47 -2.43
N VAL A 616 19.06 5.86 -3.22
CA VAL A 616 20.27 5.05 -3.44
C VAL A 616 20.95 4.69 -2.13
N MET A 617 21.11 5.66 -1.23
CA MET A 617 21.71 5.45 0.08
C MET A 617 20.92 4.42 0.89
N ASN A 618 19.60 4.57 0.98
CA ASN A 618 18.73 3.65 1.71
C ASN A 618 18.77 2.23 1.10
N ILE A 619 18.76 2.12 -0.23
CA ILE A 619 18.83 0.86 -0.97
C ILE A 619 20.16 0.14 -0.68
N ILE A 620 21.30 0.84 -0.80
CA ILE A 620 22.61 0.23 -0.57
C ILE A 620 22.77 -0.20 0.89
N VAL A 621 22.35 0.64 1.84
CA VAL A 621 22.39 0.30 3.27
C VAL A 621 21.54 -0.94 3.57
N ARG A 622 20.34 -1.04 2.98
CA ARG A 622 19.47 -2.21 3.12
C ARG A 622 20.11 -3.47 2.54
N ALA A 623 20.71 -3.38 1.36
CA ALA A 623 21.43 -4.49 0.71
C ALA A 623 22.66 -4.94 1.51
N MET A 624 23.40 -3.99 2.12
CA MET A 624 24.55 -4.29 3.00
C MET A 624 24.13 -5.01 4.27
N LYS A 625 23.09 -4.53 4.97
CA LYS A 625 22.59 -5.15 6.20
C LYS A 625 22.09 -6.57 5.96
N SER A 626 21.30 -6.77 4.91
CA SER A 626 20.80 -8.10 4.50
C SER A 626 21.89 -9.05 3.99
N SER A 627 23.10 -8.54 3.73
CA SER A 627 24.29 -9.32 3.39
C SER A 627 25.23 -9.55 4.58
N GLY A 628 24.80 -9.23 5.81
CA GLY A 628 25.56 -9.50 7.04
C GLY A 628 26.48 -8.37 7.50
N ILE A 629 26.37 -7.15 6.95
CA ILE A 629 27.14 -6.00 7.43
C ILE A 629 26.41 -5.34 8.60
N THR A 630 27.01 -5.40 9.78
CA THR A 630 26.52 -4.76 11.01
C THR A 630 27.14 -3.37 11.15
N MET A 631 26.34 -2.33 10.89
CA MET A 631 26.76 -0.94 10.98
C MET A 631 26.58 -0.39 12.40
N ARG A 632 27.54 0.42 12.85
CA ARG A 632 27.36 1.23 14.07
C ARG A 632 26.27 2.26 13.84
N THR A 633 25.52 2.55 14.89
CA THR A 633 24.42 3.51 14.82
C THR A 633 24.64 4.70 15.77
N ARG A 634 23.92 5.79 15.54
CA ARG A 634 23.85 6.96 16.44
C ARG A 634 22.40 7.16 16.88
N GLY A 635 22.21 7.54 18.13
CA GLY A 635 20.89 7.81 18.71
C GLY A 635 20.34 6.64 19.53
N LYS A 636 19.67 6.96 20.65
CA LYS A 636 19.17 5.97 21.63
C LYS A 636 17.82 5.35 21.23
N TYR A 637 16.93 6.12 20.62
CA TYR A 637 15.55 5.72 20.29
C TYR A 637 15.31 5.56 18.79
N HIS A 638 16.18 6.13 17.95
CA HIS A 638 16.17 6.01 16.49
C HIS A 638 17.60 5.84 15.98
N PRO A 639 18.14 4.61 16.03
CA PRO A 639 19.52 4.34 15.66
C PRO A 639 19.74 4.56 14.15
N LEU A 640 20.40 5.67 13.80
CA LEU A 640 20.78 5.97 12.40
C LEU A 640 22.15 5.37 12.09
N PRO A 641 22.32 4.67 10.96
CA PRO A 641 23.60 4.07 10.59
C PRO A 641 24.66 5.15 10.37
N LYS A 642 25.88 4.89 10.84
CA LYS A 642 27.03 5.77 10.62
C LYS A 642 27.60 5.55 9.23
N ILE A 643 27.20 6.41 8.30
CA ILE A 643 27.61 6.35 6.89
C ILE A 643 28.07 7.72 6.38
N ALA A 644 28.90 7.72 5.32
CA ALA A 644 29.27 8.91 4.57
C ALA A 644 29.33 8.59 3.06
N LEU A 645 28.97 9.54 2.20
CA LEU A 645 28.93 9.34 0.74
C LEU A 645 29.73 10.43 0.01
N THR A 646 30.05 10.18 -1.25
CA THR A 646 30.47 11.23 -2.19
C THR A 646 29.33 12.20 -2.52
N ASP A 647 29.71 13.36 -3.08
CA ASP A 647 28.75 14.40 -3.47
C ASP A 647 27.63 13.86 -4.37
N ALA A 648 26.41 14.33 -4.13
CA ALA A 648 25.24 13.89 -4.85
C ALA A 648 25.32 14.25 -6.34
N LEU A 649 25.07 13.26 -7.20
CA LEU A 649 24.93 13.48 -8.63
C LEU A 649 23.52 13.95 -9.00
N PRO A 650 23.38 14.80 -10.04
CA PRO A 650 22.07 15.13 -10.59
C PRO A 650 21.31 13.89 -11.06
N VAL A 651 19.99 13.89 -10.89
CA VAL A 651 19.11 12.83 -11.39
C VAL A 651 19.19 12.78 -12.92
N GLY A 652 19.34 11.58 -13.48
CA GLY A 652 19.56 11.37 -14.92
C GLY A 652 21.03 11.18 -15.32
N VAL A 653 21.97 11.50 -14.42
CA VAL A 653 23.42 11.29 -14.63
C VAL A 653 23.84 9.90 -14.16
N GLU A 654 24.67 9.24 -14.96
CA GLU A 654 25.25 7.93 -14.65
C GLU A 654 26.59 8.08 -13.92
N SER A 655 27.00 7.06 -13.18
CA SER A 655 28.31 7.01 -12.53
C SER A 655 28.83 5.60 -12.36
N PHE A 656 30.15 5.46 -12.50
CA PHE A 656 30.92 4.26 -12.17
C PHE A 656 31.87 4.50 -10.99
N ALA A 657 31.84 5.71 -10.40
CA ALA A 657 32.82 6.22 -9.46
C ALA A 657 32.16 6.96 -8.28
N GLU A 658 31.12 6.35 -7.70
CA GLU A 658 30.57 6.78 -6.42
C GLU A 658 31.14 5.95 -5.27
N PHE A 659 31.15 6.53 -4.08
CA PHE A 659 31.66 5.85 -2.89
C PHE A 659 30.72 6.02 -1.70
N ILE A 660 30.61 4.96 -0.89
CA ILE A 660 29.91 4.94 0.38
C ILE A 660 30.83 4.34 1.46
N GLU A 661 31.05 5.10 2.52
CA GLU A 661 31.73 4.66 3.75
C GLU A 661 30.68 4.19 4.76
N VAL A 662 30.96 3.07 5.42
CA VAL A 662 30.18 2.57 6.55
C VAL A 662 31.12 2.31 7.74
N GLU A 663 30.69 2.73 8.94
CA GLU A 663 31.39 2.43 10.20
C GLU A 663 30.76 1.21 10.85
N THR A 664 31.58 0.23 11.25
CA THR A 664 31.16 -1.08 11.78
C THR A 664 31.88 -1.39 13.10
N GLY A 665 31.47 -2.46 13.79
CA GLY A 665 32.21 -2.96 14.96
C GLY A 665 33.54 -3.62 14.57
N GLY A 666 34.50 -3.73 15.51
CA GLY A 666 35.85 -4.26 15.22
C GLY A 666 35.88 -5.68 14.63
N GLY A 667 34.93 -6.53 15.03
CA GLY A 667 34.79 -7.90 14.53
C GLY A 667 34.18 -8.05 13.14
N GLN A 668 33.73 -6.97 12.48
CA GLN A 668 33.14 -7.06 11.14
C GLN A 668 34.20 -7.51 10.12
N ARG A 669 33.82 -8.50 9.30
CA ARG A 669 34.58 -8.93 8.12
C ARG A 669 33.78 -8.63 6.86
N VAL A 670 34.46 -8.19 5.82
CA VAL A 670 33.91 -7.98 4.47
C VAL A 670 34.81 -8.75 3.51
N GLU A 671 34.19 -9.60 2.68
CA GLU A 671 34.89 -10.44 1.72
C GLU A 671 34.27 -10.26 0.32
N ALA A 672 34.90 -10.85 -0.70
CA ALA A 672 34.34 -10.86 -2.06
C ALA A 672 32.95 -11.53 -2.12
N SER A 673 32.71 -12.53 -1.27
CA SER A 673 31.39 -13.16 -1.08
C SER A 673 30.34 -12.15 -0.59
N THR A 674 30.69 -11.27 0.34
CA THR A 674 29.82 -10.19 0.83
C THR A 674 29.41 -9.25 -0.30
N VAL A 675 30.37 -8.84 -1.15
CA VAL A 675 30.07 -7.97 -2.31
C VAL A 675 29.13 -8.65 -3.31
N ARG A 676 29.29 -9.96 -3.55
CA ARG A 676 28.36 -10.72 -4.39
C ARG A 676 26.94 -10.72 -3.81
N MET A 677 26.80 -11.02 -2.52
CA MET A 677 25.51 -11.01 -1.83
C MET A 677 24.84 -9.63 -1.83
N ILE A 678 25.61 -8.55 -1.71
CA ILE A 678 25.07 -7.18 -1.82
C ILE A 678 24.52 -6.96 -3.22
N ASN A 679 25.30 -7.29 -4.25
CA ASN A 679 24.91 -7.09 -5.65
C ASN A 679 23.66 -7.88 -6.05
N GLU A 680 23.44 -9.08 -5.50
CA GLU A 680 22.21 -9.86 -5.71
C GLU A 680 20.95 -9.16 -5.19
N ARG A 681 21.10 -8.23 -4.25
CA ARG A 681 20.00 -7.49 -3.60
C ARG A 681 19.85 -6.06 -4.09
N LEU A 682 20.71 -5.62 -5.01
CA LEU A 682 20.66 -4.27 -5.57
C LEU A 682 19.71 -4.19 -6.78
N PRO A 683 19.08 -3.02 -7.01
CA PRO A 683 18.32 -2.77 -8.22
C PRO A 683 19.17 -2.99 -9.48
N SER A 684 18.51 -3.40 -10.58
CA SER A 684 19.19 -3.47 -11.88
C SER A 684 19.76 -2.09 -12.24
N GLY A 685 21.07 -2.01 -12.51
CA GLY A 685 21.76 -0.75 -12.80
C GLY A 685 22.50 -0.13 -11.60
N ILE A 686 22.44 -0.73 -10.40
CA ILE A 686 23.33 -0.40 -9.29
C ILE A 686 24.27 -1.57 -9.03
N LYS A 687 25.57 -1.30 -8.85
CA LYS A 687 26.56 -2.34 -8.59
C LYS A 687 27.67 -1.85 -7.66
N ILE A 688 27.96 -2.61 -6.62
CA ILE A 688 29.20 -2.50 -5.84
C ILE A 688 30.31 -3.20 -6.63
N TYR A 689 31.39 -2.48 -6.90
CA TYR A 689 32.52 -3.00 -7.67
C TYR A 689 33.63 -3.56 -6.78
N GLU A 690 33.99 -2.80 -5.75
CA GLU A 690 35.09 -3.12 -4.84
C GLU A 690 34.87 -2.44 -3.49
N PHE A 691 35.63 -2.88 -2.49
CA PHE A 691 35.67 -2.25 -1.17
C PHE A 691 37.11 -2.15 -0.70
N ILE A 692 37.37 -1.19 0.18
CA ILE A 692 38.61 -1.06 0.93
C ILE A 692 38.29 -0.96 2.42
N GLU A 693 39.15 -1.54 3.27
CA GLU A 693 39.16 -1.24 4.70
C GLU A 693 39.91 0.09 4.88
N GLY A 694 39.18 1.15 5.19
CA GLY A 694 39.71 2.51 5.18
C GLY A 694 38.62 3.57 5.07
N SER A 695 39.01 4.81 5.32
CA SER A 695 38.11 5.96 5.30
C SER A 695 38.03 6.57 3.90
N LEU A 696 36.85 7.07 3.53
CA LEU A 696 36.57 7.79 2.30
C LEU A 696 37.39 9.08 2.16
N ARG A 697 37.95 9.59 3.27
CA ARG A 697 38.86 10.74 3.28
C ARG A 697 40.24 10.40 2.71
N ASP A 698 40.63 9.14 2.78
CA ASP A 698 41.98 8.68 2.39
C ASP A 698 42.02 8.25 0.92
N MET A 699 40.88 8.29 0.22
CA MET A 699 40.78 7.93 -1.19
C MET A 699 41.12 9.11 -2.11
N VAL A 700 41.99 8.87 -3.09
CA VAL A 700 42.26 9.82 -4.19
C VAL A 700 41.07 9.84 -5.14
N LYS A 701 40.33 10.94 -5.15
CA LYS A 701 39.09 11.10 -5.94
C LYS A 701 39.38 11.84 -7.24
N GLU A 702 40.04 11.18 -8.18
CA GLU A 702 40.20 11.72 -9.54
C GLU A 702 39.12 11.17 -10.47
N TYR A 703 38.07 11.95 -10.69
CA TYR A 703 37.01 11.61 -11.64
C TYR A 703 36.88 12.66 -12.73
N LEU A 704 36.24 12.27 -13.82
CA LEU A 704 35.76 13.19 -14.84
C LEU A 704 34.39 12.75 -15.36
N PHE A 705 33.77 13.61 -16.14
CA PHE A 705 32.50 13.35 -16.78
C PHE A 705 32.71 13.12 -18.28
N LEU A 706 32.26 11.98 -18.76
CA LEU A 706 32.08 11.71 -20.18
C LEU A 706 30.71 12.23 -20.59
N LEU A 707 30.67 13.20 -21.49
CA LEU A 707 29.44 13.79 -22.03
C LEU A 707 29.21 13.24 -23.44
N ILE A 708 28.01 12.76 -23.73
CA ILE A 708 27.64 12.19 -25.03
C ILE A 708 26.59 13.08 -25.65
N ALA A 709 26.81 13.50 -26.90
CA ALA A 709 25.86 14.29 -27.69
C ALA A 709 25.67 13.69 -29.09
N ASP A 710 24.48 13.90 -29.66
CA ASP A 710 24.14 13.48 -31.03
C ASP A 710 24.48 14.56 -32.07
N ALA A 711 24.84 15.77 -31.61
CA ALA A 711 25.30 16.87 -32.45
C ALA A 711 26.58 17.49 -31.85
N PRO A 712 27.42 18.16 -32.67
CA PRO A 712 28.56 18.92 -32.16
C PRO A 712 28.09 19.98 -31.16
N VAL A 713 28.79 20.05 -30.03
CA VAL A 713 28.63 21.11 -29.03
C VAL A 713 29.82 22.06 -29.16
N GLU A 714 29.53 23.31 -29.49
CA GLU A 714 30.51 24.41 -29.49
C GLU A 714 30.65 24.96 -28.06
N ASP A 715 31.89 25.25 -27.67
CA ASP A 715 32.32 25.82 -26.39
C ASP A 715 32.02 25.02 -25.10
N GLY A 716 33.07 24.89 -24.27
CA GLY A 716 33.01 24.27 -22.94
C GLY A 716 33.83 22.97 -22.84
N PRO A 717 33.23 21.78 -23.04
CA PRO A 717 33.89 20.51 -22.79
C PRO A 717 34.82 20.07 -23.93
N THR A 718 35.87 19.32 -23.59
CA THR A 718 36.92 18.91 -24.54
C THR A 718 36.47 17.72 -25.35
N LEU A 719 36.42 17.83 -26.69
CA LEU A 719 36.10 16.67 -27.55
C LEU A 719 37.17 15.59 -27.37
N TRP A 720 36.76 14.40 -26.94
CA TRP A 720 37.64 13.26 -26.73
C TRP A 720 37.62 12.31 -27.93
N ARG A 721 36.42 11.97 -28.42
CA ARG A 721 36.26 11.03 -29.52
C ARG A 721 35.00 11.33 -30.32
N ARG A 722 35.06 11.09 -31.63
CA ARG A 722 33.88 10.93 -32.47
C ARG A 722 33.74 9.45 -32.85
N ALA A 723 32.56 8.89 -32.69
CA ALA A 723 32.28 7.52 -33.13
C ALA A 723 30.89 7.47 -33.77
N LYS A 724 30.85 7.15 -35.07
CA LYS A 724 29.64 7.24 -35.91
C LYS A 724 29.00 8.63 -35.77
N ASP A 725 27.73 8.68 -35.40
CA ASP A 725 26.91 9.88 -35.26
C ASP A 725 26.89 10.42 -33.83
N ARG A 726 27.90 10.07 -33.01
CA ARG A 726 28.01 10.53 -31.63
C ARG A 726 29.32 11.24 -31.34
N PHE A 727 29.22 12.26 -30.52
CA PHE A 727 30.32 13.09 -30.04
C PHE A 727 30.52 12.83 -28.55
N PHE A 728 31.75 12.50 -28.17
CA PHE A 728 32.13 12.18 -26.80
C PHE A 728 33.07 13.26 -26.31
N TYR A 729 32.70 13.93 -25.23
CA TYR A 729 33.47 15.00 -24.62
C TYR A 729 33.91 14.63 -23.20
N MET A 730 35.05 15.15 -22.77
CA MET A 730 35.55 15.07 -21.40
C MET A 730 35.33 16.39 -20.69
N TRP A 731 34.87 16.31 -19.45
CA TRP A 731 34.67 17.45 -18.57
C TRP A 731 35.22 17.18 -17.17
N ARG A 732 36.14 18.03 -16.72
CA ARG A 732 36.75 17.98 -15.37
C ARG A 732 36.27 19.11 -14.44
N GLY A 733 35.43 20.02 -14.95
CA GLY A 733 34.95 21.19 -14.22
C GLY A 733 33.77 20.92 -13.28
N LYS A 734 33.37 21.94 -12.51
CA LYS A 734 32.10 21.95 -11.76
C LYS A 734 30.92 22.17 -12.73
N GLY A 735 29.68 22.17 -12.23
CA GLY A 735 28.53 22.61 -13.02
C GLY A 735 27.85 21.55 -13.89
N VAL A 736 28.03 20.27 -13.57
CA VAL A 736 27.40 19.16 -14.33
C VAL A 736 25.88 19.24 -14.35
N LYS A 737 25.27 19.78 -13.29
CA LYS A 737 23.83 20.02 -13.25
C LYS A 737 23.39 20.98 -14.35
N GLN A 738 24.14 22.05 -14.59
CA GLN A 738 23.85 23.03 -15.64
C GLN A 738 23.99 22.38 -17.01
N LEU A 739 25.11 21.68 -17.27
CA LEU A 739 25.32 20.93 -18.51
C LEU A 739 24.20 19.91 -18.77
N TRP A 740 23.72 19.24 -17.72
CA TRP A 740 22.59 18.32 -17.82
C TRP A 740 21.25 19.04 -18.04
N MET A 741 21.03 20.23 -17.52
CA MET A 741 19.76 20.95 -17.72
C MET A 741 19.67 21.63 -19.10
N GLU A 742 20.80 21.95 -19.73
CA GLU A 742 20.87 22.63 -21.03
C GLU A 742 20.35 21.83 -22.23
N GLY A 743 20.03 20.55 -22.09
CA GLY A 743 19.51 19.76 -23.23
C GLY A 743 20.59 19.20 -24.16
N ARG A 744 21.79 19.79 -24.21
CA ARG A 744 22.83 19.54 -25.24
C ARG A 744 23.42 18.12 -25.25
N PHE A 745 23.47 17.45 -24.09
CA PHE A 745 24.03 16.10 -23.96
C PHE A 745 22.92 15.09 -23.72
N THR A 746 22.93 13.97 -24.44
CA THR A 746 21.96 12.87 -24.27
C THR A 746 22.30 11.98 -23.08
N ARG A 747 23.59 11.88 -22.73
CA ARG A 747 24.07 11.16 -21.53
C ARG A 747 25.26 11.87 -20.91
N ILE A 748 25.36 11.76 -19.59
CA ILE A 748 26.53 12.18 -18.81
C ILE A 748 26.90 11.04 -17.88
N ILE A 749 28.18 10.67 -17.88
CA ILE A 749 28.70 9.53 -17.13
C ILE A 749 29.91 9.96 -16.32
N LYS A 750 29.85 9.85 -14.99
CA LYS A 750 31.02 10.05 -14.13
C LYS A 750 31.88 8.78 -14.09
N VAL A 751 33.17 8.93 -14.39
CA VAL A 751 34.14 7.83 -14.44
C VAL A 751 35.42 8.19 -13.71
N GLU A 752 36.16 7.18 -13.24
CA GLU A 752 37.50 7.40 -12.69
C GLU A 752 38.46 7.80 -13.81
N SER A 753 39.27 8.84 -13.58
CA SER A 753 40.14 9.42 -14.61
C SER A 753 41.13 8.41 -15.22
N LYS A 754 41.54 7.41 -14.43
CA LYS A 754 42.51 6.37 -14.82
C LYS A 754 41.89 5.18 -15.56
N ARG A 755 40.56 5.13 -15.73
CA ARG A 755 39.83 3.97 -16.28
C ARG A 755 39.06 4.27 -17.57
N ILE A 756 39.40 5.36 -18.27
CA ILE A 756 38.69 5.78 -19.50
C ILE A 756 39.05 4.88 -20.69
N ASP A 757 40.25 4.33 -20.72
CA ASP A 757 40.76 3.55 -21.87
C ASP A 757 40.19 2.11 -21.93
N GLY A 758 39.34 1.72 -20.98
CA GLY A 758 38.73 0.39 -20.89
C GLY A 758 37.23 0.31 -21.19
N PHE A 759 36.61 1.41 -21.65
CA PHE A 759 35.16 1.52 -21.92
C PHE A 759 34.81 1.65 -23.41
#